data_AF-A0AAE1KNC0-F1
#
_entry.id   AF-A0AAE1KNC0-F1
#
_cell.length_a   1.000
_cell.length_b   1.000
_cell.length_c   1.000
_cell.angle_alpha   90.00
_cell.angle_beta   90.00
_cell.angle_gamma   90.00
#
_symmetry.space_group_name_H-M   'P 1'
#
loop_
_entity.id
_entity.type
_entity.pdbx_description
1 polymer ?
#
loop_
_entity_poly.entity_id
_entity_poly.type
_entity_poly.pdbx_seq_one_letter_code
_entity_poly.pdbx_strand_id
1 'polypeptide(L)'
;MNGEEMEWDGEEMEWDGEERVREWEGKDMEDREWEGKDMEDREWEGKDMADREWEGKDMEDREGEGKDMEDREWEGKDGEGKDGEEREWEGNKLLDSREQRGVTVSYSHSTKPHTHKLQGQGRRNLQAGWYIMTGSGRCGQCGGCASLRCGGCSLVHYCSKDHQKLHWSTHKEECWPVRIVTQEGKGRYLVASRYLKEGQLVMRESPVVLGPTAESFPMCLGCHAMLPAPAPDQDMPRCPICSWPVCGPECAATDRHLAECSVLASDTKGIAQPSNYQQTPRYDIIMSLRCLLLQQTNPAAWEKVKGMESHIERRREDAEPHHEAAATYFTQKVSANCDEETIRHVHGAIITNAINTYGVQGQTMRGIYPTLYLMNHSCRPNVTLRSTADSTLFVRTSVAVKKGEPILFSYLPPSDPLWRRQQDLQNIYYFKCECERCRDHTELGTYFSSPRCHKCYDGFLEPHDGPTVPWSCPECGEVKEAEDVAREAENYVAGLKGRCTTLLQATEVLNEIVNAFNVNHFVWMSAAQTVLREMTEMTQEAMSLRQDLWRRLINLFQRLEPGDTRRKGVSLYNGAVVERQAATFLLAKDGINKPSLAFEEGLTRAVRMLDSAIQILELEPQESTEIRWLYNARREKQEIYDMIGAGPQEPKL
;
A
#
# COMPACT_ATOMS: atom_id res chain seq x y z
N MET A 1 2.63 -81.55 -4.21
CA MET A 1 1.50 -80.89 -4.91
C MET A 1 2.02 -79.60 -5.48
N ASN A 2 1.56 -79.23 -6.66
CA ASN A 2 2.11 -78.15 -7.50
C ASN A 2 1.83 -76.76 -6.91
N GLY A 3 2.54 -75.73 -7.40
CA GLY A 3 2.18 -74.33 -7.16
C GLY A 3 3.37 -73.36 -7.27
N GLU A 4 3.96 -73.25 -8.46
CA GLU A 4 4.79 -72.10 -8.83
C GLU A 4 3.87 -70.95 -9.26
N GLU A 5 4.21 -69.70 -8.94
CA GLU A 5 3.83 -68.52 -9.74
C GLU A 5 5.06 -67.61 -9.87
N MET A 6 5.35 -67.21 -11.10
CA MET A 6 6.55 -66.48 -11.55
C MET A 6 6.12 -65.60 -12.73
N GLU A 7 6.37 -64.28 -12.63
CA GLU A 7 6.58 -63.30 -13.72
C GLU A 7 5.49 -63.20 -14.84
N TRP A 8 5.36 -62.16 -15.66
CA TRP A 8 5.74 -60.73 -15.63
C TRP A 8 4.67 -60.01 -16.50
N ASP A 9 4.70 -58.68 -16.55
CA ASP A 9 4.74 -57.90 -17.80
C ASP A 9 4.48 -56.42 -17.50
N GLY A 10 5.32 -55.56 -18.07
CA GLY A 10 5.20 -54.11 -17.95
C GLY A 10 4.87 -53.47 -19.30
N GLU A 11 4.39 -52.23 -19.26
CA GLU A 11 4.51 -51.29 -20.37
C GLU A 11 4.94 -49.94 -19.79
N GLU A 12 6.12 -49.49 -20.20
CA GLU A 12 6.61 -48.14 -19.96
C GLU A 12 5.88 -47.16 -20.89
N MET A 13 5.63 -45.94 -20.42
CA MET A 13 5.16 -44.86 -21.29
C MET A 13 6.04 -43.63 -21.08
N GLU A 14 6.99 -43.45 -21.99
CA GLU A 14 7.89 -42.30 -22.05
C GLU A 14 7.10 -41.00 -22.28
N TRP A 15 7.59 -39.89 -21.70
CA TRP A 15 7.10 -38.54 -21.96
C TRP A 15 8.29 -37.62 -22.24
N ASP A 16 8.73 -37.60 -23.50
CA ASP A 16 9.70 -36.64 -24.02
C ASP A 16 9.01 -35.32 -24.40
N GLY A 17 9.60 -34.19 -23.99
CA GLY A 17 9.05 -32.86 -24.29
C GLY A 17 9.79 -31.73 -23.58
N GLU A 18 10.96 -31.35 -24.07
CA GLU A 18 11.78 -30.26 -23.53
C GLU A 18 11.04 -28.91 -23.50
N GLU A 19 10.96 -28.26 -22.34
CA GLU A 19 11.00 -26.79 -22.27
C GLU A 19 12.13 -26.33 -21.34
N ARG A 20 12.96 -25.42 -21.85
CA ARG A 20 14.25 -25.06 -21.26
C ARG A 20 14.07 -24.18 -20.02
N VAL A 21 14.17 -24.80 -18.85
CA VAL A 21 14.58 -24.07 -17.64
C VAL A 21 16.01 -23.59 -17.87
N ARG A 22 16.18 -22.28 -18.09
CA ARG A 22 17.51 -21.66 -18.04
C ARG A 22 17.98 -21.64 -16.59
N GLU A 23 18.92 -22.50 -16.26
CA GLU A 23 19.75 -22.32 -15.07
C GLU A 23 20.43 -20.95 -15.14
N TRP A 24 20.14 -20.09 -14.16
CA TRP A 24 20.88 -18.85 -13.93
C TRP A 24 21.84 -19.09 -12.78
N GLU A 25 23.09 -19.39 -13.11
CA GLU A 25 24.16 -19.52 -12.13
C GLU A 25 24.47 -18.16 -11.46
N GLY A 26 24.63 -18.23 -10.14
CA GLY A 26 25.10 -17.22 -9.20
C GLY A 26 25.56 -15.85 -9.71
N LYS A 27 24.80 -14.83 -9.35
CA LYS A 27 25.37 -13.65 -8.68
C LYS A 27 24.54 -13.33 -7.44
N ASP A 28 25.19 -13.36 -6.28
CA ASP A 28 24.56 -13.03 -5.01
C ASP A 28 24.04 -11.59 -5.04
N MET A 29 22.72 -11.42 -4.97
CA MET A 29 22.12 -10.13 -4.64
C MET A 29 22.11 -9.99 -3.12
N GLU A 30 23.01 -9.13 -2.64
CA GLU A 30 23.23 -8.82 -1.23
C GLU A 30 21.94 -8.48 -0.46
N ASP A 31 21.98 -8.75 0.85
CA ASP A 31 20.88 -8.65 1.81
C ASP A 31 20.20 -7.27 1.88
N ARG A 32 19.26 -7.02 0.96
CA ARG A 32 18.19 -6.07 1.21
C ARG A 32 17.13 -6.72 2.09
N GLU A 33 17.39 -6.72 3.39
CA GLU A 33 16.30 -6.75 4.37
C GLU A 33 15.39 -5.54 4.09
N TRP A 34 14.30 -5.79 3.37
CA TRP A 34 13.23 -4.82 3.20
C TRP A 34 12.48 -4.70 4.52
N GLU A 35 13.00 -3.82 5.37
CA GLU A 35 12.11 -3.02 6.20
C GLU A 35 11.01 -2.44 5.31
N GLY A 36 9.80 -2.37 5.84
CA GLY A 36 8.65 -1.84 5.12
C GLY A 36 8.88 -0.38 4.73
N LYS A 37 9.51 -0.17 3.57
CA LYS A 37 9.33 1.01 2.74
C LYS A 37 7.91 0.94 2.19
N ASP A 38 6.96 1.27 3.07
CA ASP A 38 5.96 2.24 2.66
C ASP A 38 6.78 3.40 2.10
N MET A 39 6.74 3.55 0.76
CA MET A 39 7.45 4.66 0.12
C MET A 39 6.91 5.93 0.76
N GLU A 40 7.86 6.77 1.16
CA GLU A 40 7.63 8.10 1.68
C GLU A 40 6.46 8.75 0.91
N ASP A 41 5.32 8.98 1.57
CA ASP A 41 4.38 10.03 1.15
C ASP A 41 5.12 11.35 1.46
N ARG A 42 6.15 11.63 0.66
CA ARG A 42 7.14 12.64 0.95
C ARG A 42 6.54 14.00 0.62
N GLU A 43 6.23 14.72 1.68
CA GLU A 43 6.41 16.17 1.77
C GLU A 43 5.90 16.95 0.55
N TRP A 44 4.64 17.35 0.65
CA TRP A 44 4.15 18.56 0.01
C TRP A 44 4.86 19.79 0.59
N GLU A 45 6.14 19.97 0.25
CA GLU A 45 6.88 21.19 0.51
C GLU A 45 6.29 22.31 -0.37
N GLY A 46 5.39 23.10 0.21
CA GLY A 46 5.04 24.40 -0.31
C GLY A 46 6.27 25.31 -0.31
N LYS A 47 7.05 25.27 -1.39
CA LYS A 47 8.18 26.16 -1.60
C LYS A 47 7.71 27.50 -2.14
N ASP A 48 7.65 28.48 -1.25
CA ASP A 48 7.59 29.89 -1.61
C ASP A 48 8.75 30.24 -2.54
N MET A 49 8.49 30.30 -3.85
CA MET A 49 9.42 30.87 -4.82
C MET A 49 9.23 32.37 -4.91
N ALA A 50 9.68 33.06 -3.86
CA ALA A 50 10.13 34.44 -3.96
C ALA A 50 11.65 34.46 -4.18
N ASP A 51 12.07 35.17 -5.22
CA ASP A 51 13.43 35.65 -5.48
C ASP A 51 14.57 34.61 -5.52
N ARG A 52 14.95 34.20 -6.75
CA ARG A 52 16.37 34.24 -7.17
C ARG A 52 16.57 34.24 -8.68
N GLU A 53 17.55 35.04 -9.07
CA GLU A 53 17.88 35.41 -10.44
C GLU A 53 18.67 34.30 -11.17
N TRP A 54 18.59 34.30 -12.50
CA TRP A 54 19.36 33.39 -13.36
C TRP A 54 20.81 33.88 -13.50
N GLU A 55 21.77 33.11 -12.96
CA GLU A 55 23.17 33.19 -13.39
C GLU A 55 23.48 32.04 -14.35
N GLY A 56 23.90 32.39 -15.57
CA GLY A 56 24.26 31.46 -16.63
C GLY A 56 25.64 30.82 -16.40
N LYS A 57 25.87 29.67 -17.03
CA LYS A 57 27.17 28.99 -17.02
C LYS A 57 28.08 29.54 -18.12
N ASP A 58 29.33 29.78 -17.77
CA ASP A 58 30.39 30.15 -18.71
C ASP A 58 30.65 29.05 -19.77
N MET A 59 30.95 29.50 -20.99
CA MET A 59 31.73 28.72 -21.97
C MET A 59 33.03 29.48 -22.24
N GLU A 60 34.15 28.77 -22.19
CA GLU A 60 35.47 29.33 -22.46
C GLU A 60 35.72 29.62 -23.95
N ASP A 61 36.51 30.68 -24.17
CA ASP A 61 37.40 30.93 -25.30
C ASP A 61 36.87 31.07 -26.73
N ARG A 62 36.61 32.34 -27.11
CA ARG A 62 37.41 32.94 -28.20
C ARG A 62 37.51 34.47 -28.13
N GLU A 63 38.74 34.98 -28.10
CA GLU A 63 39.05 36.41 -28.24
C GLU A 63 38.66 36.96 -29.63
N GLY A 64 38.23 38.23 -29.70
CA GLY A 64 37.96 38.86 -31.00
C GLY A 64 37.27 40.23 -30.97
N GLU A 65 38.01 41.27 -30.56
CA GLU A 65 37.85 42.70 -30.94
C GLU A 65 36.46 43.38 -30.79
N GLY A 66 36.40 44.46 -29.99
CA GLY A 66 35.15 45.18 -29.72
C GLY A 66 34.81 46.31 -30.69
N LYS A 67 33.62 46.90 -30.47
CA LYS A 67 33.30 48.33 -30.67
C LYS A 67 31.94 48.69 -30.08
N ASP A 68 32.00 49.59 -29.10
CA ASP A 68 31.16 50.78 -28.90
C ASP A 68 29.72 50.84 -29.44
N MET A 69 28.84 51.19 -28.49
CA MET A 69 27.86 52.29 -28.55
C MET A 69 26.40 52.06 -28.98
N GLU A 70 25.54 52.47 -28.03
CA GLU A 70 24.41 53.40 -28.17
C GLU A 70 23.01 52.87 -28.54
N ASP A 71 22.19 52.86 -27.48
CA ASP A 71 20.97 53.67 -27.31
C ASP A 71 19.65 53.31 -28.03
N ARG A 72 18.61 53.35 -27.17
CA ARG A 72 17.22 53.79 -27.41
C ARG A 72 16.23 52.80 -28.02
N GLU A 73 15.52 52.16 -27.10
CA GLU A 73 14.06 52.33 -26.92
C GLU A 73 13.38 53.39 -27.82
N TRP A 74 12.25 53.07 -28.45
CA TRP A 74 10.93 53.50 -27.94
C TRP A 74 9.73 52.86 -28.67
N GLU A 75 8.70 52.62 -27.87
CA GLU A 75 7.26 52.45 -28.13
C GLU A 75 6.71 52.35 -29.59
N GLY A 76 6.04 51.22 -29.86
CA GLY A 76 4.57 51.16 -29.97
C GLY A 76 3.83 51.84 -31.14
N LYS A 77 3.03 51.06 -31.88
CA LYS A 77 1.55 51.20 -31.88
C LYS A 77 0.80 50.18 -32.73
N ASP A 78 -0.46 50.02 -32.34
CA ASP A 78 -1.51 49.16 -32.89
C ASP A 78 -1.84 49.44 -34.36
N GLY A 79 -2.41 48.44 -35.04
CA GLY A 79 -2.96 48.57 -36.40
C GLY A 79 -3.87 47.40 -36.77
N GLU A 80 -5.18 47.64 -36.79
CA GLU A 80 -6.21 46.63 -37.08
C GLU A 80 -6.30 46.24 -38.57
N GLY A 81 -6.57 44.95 -38.82
CA GLY A 81 -7.53 44.48 -39.83
C GLY A 81 -7.16 44.49 -41.31
N LYS A 82 -7.39 43.33 -41.98
CA LYS A 82 -8.59 43.13 -42.83
C LYS A 82 -8.59 41.77 -43.53
N ASP A 83 -9.80 41.34 -43.88
CA ASP A 83 -10.13 40.11 -44.61
C ASP A 83 -9.67 40.15 -46.09
N GLY A 84 -9.58 38.96 -46.69
CA GLY A 84 -9.30 38.79 -48.12
C GLY A 84 -9.60 37.37 -48.60
N GLU A 85 -10.71 37.20 -49.32
CA GLU A 85 -11.19 35.92 -49.85
C GLU A 85 -10.38 35.39 -51.05
N GLU A 86 -10.40 34.06 -51.18
CA GLU A 86 -10.40 33.24 -52.41
C GLU A 86 -9.36 33.45 -53.54
N ARG A 87 -8.76 32.32 -53.94
CA ARG A 87 -8.79 31.85 -55.34
C ARG A 87 -8.52 30.35 -55.47
N GLU A 88 -9.34 29.71 -56.31
CA GLU A 88 -9.26 28.29 -56.69
C GLU A 88 -8.11 28.00 -57.67
N TRP A 89 -7.70 26.73 -57.80
CA TRP A 89 -7.63 26.16 -59.16
C TRP A 89 -7.89 24.64 -59.24
N GLU A 90 -8.25 24.22 -60.45
CA GLU A 90 -8.79 22.92 -60.89
C GLU A 90 -7.71 21.80 -60.91
N GLY A 91 -7.98 20.49 -60.99
CA GLY A 91 -9.25 19.75 -61.13
C GLY A 91 -9.01 18.31 -61.69
N ASN A 92 -10.07 17.66 -62.17
CA ASN A 92 -10.15 16.34 -62.85
C ASN A 92 -10.02 15.04 -62.01
N LYS A 93 -10.79 13.96 -62.26
CA LYS A 93 -12.03 13.72 -63.06
C LYS A 93 -12.59 12.29 -62.81
N LEU A 94 -13.92 12.14 -62.66
CA LEU A 94 -14.80 11.06 -63.23
C LEU A 94 -14.55 9.57 -62.77
N LEU A 95 -15.42 8.55 -62.83
CA LEU A 95 -16.86 8.25 -63.13
C LEU A 95 -17.12 6.77 -62.68
N ASP A 96 -18.32 6.19 -62.46
CA ASP A 96 -19.72 6.64 -62.54
C ASP A 96 -20.69 5.85 -61.60
N SER A 97 -21.92 6.36 -61.56
CA SER A 97 -23.26 5.98 -61.06
C SER A 97 -23.82 4.53 -61.09
N ARG A 98 -24.74 4.24 -60.13
CA ARG A 98 -26.22 4.04 -60.31
C ARG A 98 -26.89 3.47 -59.04
N GLU A 99 -27.79 4.22 -58.41
CA GLU A 99 -29.28 4.12 -58.52
C GLU A 99 -29.89 2.81 -57.96
N GLN A 100 -30.43 2.86 -56.74
CA GLN A 100 -31.86 3.08 -56.42
C GLN A 100 -32.83 1.93 -56.79
N ARG A 101 -33.48 1.36 -55.77
CA ARG A 101 -34.96 1.25 -55.61
C ARG A 101 -35.32 0.46 -54.35
N GLY A 102 -36.32 0.95 -53.60
CA GLY A 102 -36.98 0.18 -52.55
C GLY A 102 -38.42 -0.17 -52.94
N VAL A 103 -38.96 -1.28 -52.41
CA VAL A 103 -40.40 -1.59 -52.41
C VAL A 103 -40.75 -2.34 -51.12
N THR A 104 -41.82 -1.91 -50.44
CA THR A 104 -42.48 -2.62 -49.34
C THR A 104 -43.86 -3.10 -49.81
N VAL A 105 -44.20 -4.39 -49.64
CA VAL A 105 -45.59 -4.90 -49.59
C VAL A 105 -45.68 -6.11 -48.63
N SER A 106 -46.83 -6.27 -47.98
CA SER A 106 -47.18 -7.19 -46.89
C SER A 106 -48.09 -8.38 -47.32
N TYR A 107 -48.41 -9.26 -46.35
CA TYR A 107 -49.65 -10.08 -46.08
C TYR A 107 -49.27 -11.48 -45.53
N SER A 108 -49.48 -11.79 -44.23
CA SER A 108 -50.64 -12.52 -43.62
C SER A 108 -50.74 -14.03 -44.01
N HIS A 109 -51.03 -15.03 -43.15
CA HIS A 109 -52.07 -15.16 -42.10
C HIS A 109 -51.87 -16.42 -41.21
N SER A 110 -52.45 -16.45 -39.97
CA SER A 110 -52.82 -17.66 -39.15
C SER A 110 -51.69 -18.60 -38.62
N THR A 111 -51.75 -19.29 -37.45
CA THR A 111 -52.77 -19.58 -36.41
C THR A 111 -52.21 -19.49 -34.96
N LYS A 112 -53.09 -19.36 -33.95
CA LYS A 112 -52.82 -19.38 -32.47
C LYS A 112 -52.95 -20.81 -31.85
N PRO A 113 -52.90 -21.02 -30.52
CA PRO A 113 -51.83 -20.72 -29.53
C PRO A 113 -51.53 -21.92 -28.57
N HIS A 114 -50.54 -21.79 -27.69
CA HIS A 114 -50.63 -22.35 -26.33
C HIS A 114 -50.00 -21.41 -25.28
N THR A 115 -50.60 -21.34 -24.11
CA THR A 115 -50.32 -20.34 -23.06
C THR A 115 -49.65 -20.95 -21.84
N HIS A 116 -48.73 -20.24 -21.20
CA HIS A 116 -48.71 -20.15 -19.73
C HIS A 116 -48.22 -18.78 -19.27
N LYS A 117 -48.96 -18.16 -18.34
CA LYS A 117 -48.65 -16.86 -17.73
C LYS A 117 -47.76 -17.06 -16.50
N LEU A 118 -46.79 -16.15 -16.29
CA LEU A 118 -46.49 -15.63 -14.95
C LEU A 118 -46.27 -14.11 -15.05
N GLN A 119 -46.85 -13.37 -14.11
CA GLN A 119 -46.87 -11.91 -14.11
C GLN A 119 -45.67 -11.36 -13.34
N GLY A 120 -45.05 -10.30 -13.85
CA GLY A 120 -44.04 -9.55 -13.11
C GLY A 120 -44.66 -8.69 -12.00
N GLN A 121 -43.96 -8.58 -10.87
CA GLN A 121 -44.18 -7.55 -9.86
C GLN A 121 -42.87 -6.78 -9.63
N GLY A 122 -42.97 -5.46 -9.50
CA GLY A 122 -41.82 -4.56 -9.58
C GLY A 122 -40.88 -4.63 -8.38
N ARG A 123 -39.58 -4.44 -8.64
CA ARG A 123 -38.57 -4.19 -7.61
C ARG A 123 -38.84 -2.83 -6.98
N ARG A 124 -39.02 -2.78 -5.65
CA ARG A 124 -38.97 -1.53 -4.86
C ARG A 124 -37.57 -1.38 -4.27
N ASN A 125 -37.00 -0.19 -4.37
CA ASN A 125 -35.79 0.18 -3.64
C ASN A 125 -36.04 0.07 -2.13
N LEU A 126 -35.07 -0.48 -1.40
CA LEU A 126 -35.02 -0.47 0.05
C LEU A 126 -33.77 0.29 0.51
N GLN A 127 -33.92 1.60 0.74
CA GLN A 127 -32.99 2.34 1.59
C GLN A 127 -33.11 1.77 3.01
N ALA A 128 -32.02 1.21 3.54
CA ALA A 128 -31.98 0.63 4.87
C ALA A 128 -31.38 1.62 5.87
N GLY A 129 -32.24 2.42 6.52
CA GLY A 129 -31.88 3.12 7.75
C GLY A 129 -31.87 2.15 8.94
N TRP A 130 -30.76 2.08 9.67
CA TRP A 130 -30.56 1.11 10.75
C TRP A 130 -30.68 1.76 12.14
N TYR A 131 -31.84 1.62 12.77
CA TYR A 131 -31.99 1.86 14.21
C TYR A 131 -31.77 0.57 15.01
N ILE A 132 -31.09 0.69 16.16
CA ILE A 132 -30.81 -0.45 17.06
C ILE A 132 -32.05 -0.78 17.87
N MET A 133 -32.59 -2.00 17.71
CA MET A 133 -33.65 -2.54 18.57
C MET A 133 -33.23 -3.90 19.15
N THR A 134 -33.48 -4.07 20.45
CA THR A 134 -33.20 -5.30 21.19
C THR A 134 -34.37 -6.29 21.08
N GLY A 135 -34.19 -7.34 20.26
CA GLY A 135 -35.13 -8.46 20.16
C GLY A 135 -35.68 -8.69 18.75
N SER A 136 -35.70 -9.95 18.31
CA SER A 136 -36.21 -10.45 17.01
C SER A 136 -35.84 -9.62 15.76
N GLY A 137 -34.88 -10.10 14.98
CA GLY A 137 -34.59 -9.57 13.64
C GLY A 137 -35.57 -10.08 12.57
N ARG A 138 -35.39 -9.64 11.32
CA ARG A 138 -36.04 -10.22 10.14
C ARG A 138 -35.16 -11.31 9.51
N CYS A 139 -35.78 -12.35 8.97
CA CYS A 139 -35.11 -13.46 8.32
C CYS A 139 -34.50 -13.00 6.99
N GLY A 140 -33.19 -13.23 6.79
CA GLY A 140 -32.51 -12.88 5.53
C GLY A 140 -33.11 -13.55 4.28
N GLN A 141 -33.71 -14.73 4.42
CA GLN A 141 -34.32 -15.47 3.31
C GLN A 141 -35.77 -15.07 3.00
N CYS A 142 -36.61 -14.87 4.03
CA CYS A 142 -38.07 -14.74 3.85
C CYS A 142 -38.69 -13.46 4.44
N GLY A 143 -37.89 -12.60 5.07
CA GLY A 143 -38.36 -11.35 5.71
C GLY A 143 -39.17 -11.52 7.00
N GLY A 144 -39.63 -12.73 7.35
CA GLY A 144 -40.39 -13.03 8.56
C GLY A 144 -39.59 -12.86 9.86
N CYS A 145 -40.28 -12.93 11.02
CA CYS A 145 -39.64 -12.79 12.33
C CYS A 145 -38.59 -13.90 12.58
N ALA A 146 -37.45 -13.52 13.16
CA ALA A 146 -36.28 -14.39 13.27
C ALA A 146 -35.46 -14.14 14.55
N SER A 147 -35.06 -15.22 15.23
CA SER A 147 -34.27 -15.20 16.46
C SER A 147 -32.89 -15.85 16.32
N LEU A 148 -32.73 -16.85 15.44
CA LEU A 148 -31.45 -17.47 15.15
C LEU A 148 -30.54 -16.46 14.44
N ARG A 149 -29.32 -16.26 14.91
CA ARG A 149 -28.33 -15.37 14.28
C ARG A 149 -27.34 -16.17 13.45
N CYS A 150 -26.81 -15.58 12.38
CA CYS A 150 -25.68 -16.15 11.66
C CYS A 150 -24.46 -16.32 12.60
N GLY A 151 -23.89 -17.52 12.68
CA GLY A 151 -22.71 -17.79 13.52
C GLY A 151 -21.43 -17.05 13.09
N GLY A 152 -21.34 -16.58 11.85
CA GLY A 152 -20.23 -15.76 11.35
C GLY A 152 -20.38 -14.29 11.73
N CYS A 153 -21.28 -13.57 11.07
CA CYS A 153 -21.44 -12.13 11.25
C CYS A 153 -22.21 -11.72 12.53
N SER A 154 -23.09 -12.58 13.06
CA SER A 154 -24.08 -12.26 14.11
C SER A 154 -25.06 -11.10 13.79
N LEU A 155 -25.07 -10.62 12.54
CA LEU A 155 -25.95 -9.54 12.06
C LEU A 155 -27.25 -10.06 11.44
N VAL A 156 -27.13 -10.97 10.46
CA VAL A 156 -28.29 -11.52 9.76
C VAL A 156 -28.99 -12.55 10.66
N HIS A 157 -30.32 -12.45 10.72
CA HIS A 157 -31.17 -13.36 11.46
C HIS A 157 -31.87 -14.35 10.52
N TYR A 158 -32.28 -15.50 11.04
CA TYR A 158 -33.03 -16.54 10.33
C TYR A 158 -34.13 -17.12 11.22
N CYS A 159 -35.25 -17.55 10.63
CA CYS A 159 -36.28 -18.28 11.38
C CYS A 159 -35.94 -19.77 11.53
N SER A 160 -35.08 -20.32 10.68
CA SER A 160 -34.59 -21.70 10.72
C SER A 160 -33.17 -21.83 10.18
N LYS A 161 -32.49 -22.95 10.46
CA LYS A 161 -31.18 -23.27 9.86
C LYS A 161 -31.27 -23.44 8.34
N ASP A 162 -32.40 -23.88 7.80
CA ASP A 162 -32.55 -24.10 6.36
C ASP A 162 -32.69 -22.79 5.60
N HIS A 163 -33.34 -21.77 6.19
CA HIS A 163 -33.30 -20.41 5.63
C HIS A 163 -31.90 -19.81 5.65
N GLN A 164 -31.06 -20.16 6.63
CA GLN A 164 -29.64 -19.79 6.60
C GLN A 164 -28.90 -20.48 5.45
N LYS A 165 -29.13 -21.78 5.22
CA LYS A 165 -28.50 -22.52 4.10
C LYS A 165 -28.93 -21.95 2.74
N LEU A 166 -30.22 -21.66 2.56
CA LEU A 166 -30.77 -21.09 1.32
C LEU A 166 -30.18 -19.70 1.02
N HIS A 167 -30.04 -18.86 2.05
CA HIS A 167 -29.44 -17.53 1.93
C HIS A 167 -27.90 -17.55 1.91
N TRP A 168 -27.26 -18.70 2.16
CA TRP A 168 -25.80 -18.77 2.30
C TRP A 168 -25.06 -18.44 1.00
N SER A 169 -25.64 -18.79 -0.15
CA SER A 169 -25.06 -18.53 -1.47
C SER A 169 -24.81 -17.04 -1.73
N THR A 170 -25.66 -16.15 -1.20
CA THR A 170 -25.49 -14.69 -1.27
C THR A 170 -24.80 -14.15 -0.03
N HIS A 171 -25.19 -14.60 1.17
CA HIS A 171 -24.69 -14.03 2.43
C HIS A 171 -23.20 -14.30 2.69
N LYS A 172 -22.65 -15.42 2.21
CA LYS A 172 -21.28 -15.85 2.53
C LYS A 172 -20.22 -14.78 2.27
N GLU A 173 -20.36 -14.00 1.20
CA GLU A 173 -19.40 -12.96 0.83
C GLU A 173 -19.48 -11.71 1.73
N GLU A 174 -20.65 -11.44 2.31
CA GLU A 174 -20.92 -10.30 3.21
C GLU A 174 -20.86 -10.70 4.71
N CYS A 175 -20.51 -11.96 5.02
CA CYS A 175 -20.65 -12.54 6.36
C CYS A 175 -19.47 -12.18 7.32
N TRP A 176 -19.16 -10.89 7.45
CA TRP A 176 -18.07 -10.40 8.29
C TRP A 176 -18.52 -10.14 9.75
N PRO A 177 -17.67 -10.34 10.77
CA PRO A 177 -18.01 -10.16 12.18
C PRO A 177 -17.83 -8.70 12.63
N VAL A 178 -18.18 -7.76 11.75
CA VAL A 178 -18.15 -6.31 11.98
C VAL A 178 -19.49 -5.71 11.58
N ARG A 179 -19.74 -4.45 11.96
CA ARG A 179 -20.87 -3.65 11.48
C ARG A 179 -20.44 -2.20 11.32
N ILE A 180 -21.11 -1.50 10.40
CA ILE A 180 -20.97 -0.06 10.25
C ILE A 180 -21.75 0.62 11.39
N VAL A 181 -21.16 1.67 11.95
CA VAL A 181 -21.78 2.64 12.86
C VAL A 181 -21.56 4.05 12.33
N THR A 182 -22.34 5.00 12.82
CA THR A 182 -22.17 6.43 12.52
C THR A 182 -22.12 7.18 13.84
N GLN A 183 -21.15 8.08 13.97
CA GLN A 183 -21.01 8.96 15.14
C GLN A 183 -20.65 10.37 14.67
N GLU A 184 -21.27 11.36 15.28
CA GLU A 184 -20.92 12.78 15.11
C GLU A 184 -19.41 13.01 15.37
N GLY A 185 -18.76 13.79 14.53
CA GLY A 185 -17.30 14.02 14.57
C GLY A 185 -16.42 12.84 14.11
N LYS A 186 -16.96 11.65 13.84
CA LYS A 186 -16.19 10.47 13.37
C LYS A 186 -16.71 9.81 12.09
N GLY A 187 -17.78 10.37 11.49
CA GLY A 187 -18.38 9.85 10.26
C GLY A 187 -18.92 8.43 10.42
N ARG A 188 -18.73 7.60 9.40
CA ARG A 188 -19.09 6.17 9.39
C ARG A 188 -17.84 5.33 9.57
N TYR A 189 -17.88 4.34 10.46
CA TYR A 189 -16.75 3.47 10.74
C TYR A 189 -17.17 2.06 11.15
N LEU A 190 -16.22 1.11 11.14
CA LEU A 190 -16.44 -0.28 11.51
C LEU A 190 -16.22 -0.53 13.01
N VAL A 191 -17.11 -1.33 13.61
CA VAL A 191 -16.96 -1.90 14.97
C VAL A 191 -17.17 -3.40 14.96
N ALA A 192 -16.52 -4.13 15.86
CA ALA A 192 -16.70 -5.58 15.99
C ALA A 192 -18.14 -5.94 16.40
N SER A 193 -18.77 -6.90 15.71
CA SER A 193 -20.15 -7.34 16.02
C SER A 193 -20.21 -8.34 17.19
N ARG A 194 -19.06 -8.95 17.51
CA ARG A 194 -18.80 -9.93 18.58
C ARG A 194 -17.36 -9.77 19.07
N TYR A 195 -16.95 -10.56 20.07
CA TYR A 195 -15.53 -10.70 20.42
C TYR A 195 -14.77 -11.35 19.26
N LEU A 196 -13.57 -10.82 18.97
CA LEU A 196 -12.62 -11.33 17.99
C LEU A 196 -11.33 -11.70 18.72
N LYS A 197 -10.83 -12.93 18.51
CA LYS A 197 -9.54 -13.36 19.07
C LYS A 197 -8.39 -12.78 18.25
N GLU A 198 -7.21 -12.63 18.85
CA GLU A 198 -5.96 -12.33 18.15
C GLU A 198 -5.71 -13.28 16.95
N GLY A 199 -5.13 -12.75 15.87
CA GLY A 199 -4.91 -13.44 14.59
C GLY A 199 -6.17 -13.76 13.76
N GLN A 200 -7.38 -13.51 14.25
CA GLN A 200 -8.62 -13.84 13.56
C GLN A 200 -8.81 -13.05 12.26
N LEU A 201 -9.19 -13.75 11.19
CA LEU A 201 -9.69 -13.12 9.96
C LEU A 201 -11.01 -12.39 10.24
N VAL A 202 -11.00 -11.08 10.01
CA VAL A 202 -12.15 -10.19 10.14
C VAL A 202 -12.91 -10.14 8.82
N MET A 203 -12.20 -9.81 7.73
CA MET A 203 -12.79 -9.66 6.41
C MET A 203 -11.71 -9.86 5.34
N ARG A 204 -12.16 -10.15 4.12
CA ARG A 204 -11.34 -10.10 2.91
C ARG A 204 -12.11 -9.29 1.88
N GLU A 205 -11.44 -8.43 1.14
CA GLU A 205 -12.06 -7.61 0.09
C GLU A 205 -11.08 -7.41 -1.07
N SER A 206 -11.55 -7.64 -2.29
CA SER A 206 -10.82 -7.35 -3.52
C SER A 206 -11.12 -5.91 -3.97
N PRO A 207 -10.16 -5.20 -4.60
CA PRO A 207 -10.37 -3.82 -5.01
C PRO A 207 -11.36 -3.74 -6.18
N VAL A 208 -12.26 -2.74 -6.18
CA VAL A 208 -13.12 -2.43 -7.34
C VAL A 208 -12.40 -1.58 -8.39
N VAL A 209 -11.36 -0.86 -7.97
CA VAL A 209 -10.40 -0.16 -8.84
C VAL A 209 -9.01 -0.44 -8.30
N LEU A 210 -8.08 -0.83 -9.17
CA LEU A 210 -6.67 -1.04 -8.86
C LEU A 210 -5.82 -0.28 -9.88
N GLY A 211 -4.77 0.37 -9.41
CA GLY A 211 -3.86 1.11 -10.26
C GLY A 211 -2.58 1.55 -9.55
N PRO A 212 -1.68 2.20 -10.29
CA PRO A 212 -0.43 2.73 -9.76
C PRO A 212 -0.65 3.75 -8.63
N THR A 213 0.40 3.96 -7.83
CA THR A 213 0.54 5.17 -6.99
C THR A 213 0.85 6.39 -7.86
N ALA A 214 0.68 7.60 -7.32
CA ALA A 214 0.97 8.83 -8.04
C ALA A 214 2.39 8.82 -8.65
N GLU A 215 3.41 8.64 -7.81
CA GLU A 215 4.82 8.53 -8.23
C GLU A 215 5.25 7.10 -8.60
N SER A 216 4.64 6.55 -9.64
CA SER A 216 5.03 5.24 -10.15
C SER A 216 6.16 5.31 -11.18
N PHE A 217 7.07 4.33 -11.15
CA PHE A 217 7.85 3.96 -12.33
C PHE A 217 6.91 3.49 -13.46
N PRO A 218 7.29 3.62 -14.74
CA PRO A 218 6.44 3.19 -15.84
C PRO A 218 6.06 1.72 -15.77
N MET A 219 4.76 1.47 -15.86
CA MET A 219 4.18 0.14 -15.77
C MET A 219 3.11 -0.06 -16.84
N CYS A 220 2.92 -1.32 -17.21
CA CYS A 220 1.91 -1.71 -18.19
C CYS A 220 0.50 -1.47 -17.64
N LEU A 221 -0.30 -0.64 -18.31
CA LEU A 221 -1.67 -0.38 -17.87
C LEU A 221 -2.58 -1.63 -17.87
N GLY A 222 -2.29 -2.61 -18.73
CA GLY A 222 -2.98 -3.90 -18.79
C GLY A 222 -2.64 -4.81 -17.60
N CYS A 223 -1.44 -5.38 -17.56
CA CYS A 223 -1.03 -6.37 -16.56
C CYS A 223 -0.41 -5.81 -15.26
N HIS A 224 -0.19 -4.50 -15.16
CA HIS A 224 0.48 -3.79 -14.06
C HIS A 224 1.96 -4.15 -13.83
N ALA A 225 2.57 -5.03 -14.63
CA ALA A 225 4.00 -5.28 -14.56
C ALA A 225 4.82 -4.00 -14.80
N MET A 226 5.90 -3.82 -14.06
CA MET A 226 6.87 -2.76 -14.31
C MET A 226 7.50 -2.97 -15.69
N LEU A 227 7.67 -1.88 -16.43
CA LEU A 227 8.36 -1.91 -17.71
C LEU A 227 9.86 -1.68 -17.43
N PRO A 228 10.73 -2.68 -17.61
CA PRO A 228 12.15 -2.51 -17.35
C PRO A 228 12.71 -1.45 -18.30
N ALA A 229 13.63 -0.63 -17.81
CA ALA A 229 14.47 0.18 -18.68
C ALA A 229 15.26 -0.77 -19.60
N PRO A 230 15.08 -0.69 -20.93
CA PRO A 230 15.66 -1.63 -21.87
C PRO A 230 17.09 -1.21 -22.21
N ALA A 231 17.66 -1.82 -23.26
CA ALA A 231 18.93 -1.36 -23.82
C ALA A 231 18.84 0.12 -24.25
N PRO A 232 19.99 0.85 -24.32
CA PRO A 232 20.01 2.30 -24.57
C PRO A 232 19.25 2.79 -25.82
N ASP A 233 19.05 1.90 -26.79
CA ASP A 233 18.48 2.20 -28.11
C ASP A 233 17.00 1.74 -28.28
N GLN A 234 16.31 1.38 -27.19
CA GLN A 234 14.96 0.81 -27.25
C GLN A 234 13.89 1.68 -26.57
N ASP A 235 12.89 2.08 -27.34
CA ASP A 235 11.74 2.87 -26.86
C ASP A 235 10.82 2.09 -25.91
N MET A 236 10.09 2.84 -25.08
CA MET A 236 9.08 2.30 -24.18
C MET A 236 7.94 1.65 -24.98
N PRO A 237 7.54 0.40 -24.67
CA PRO A 237 6.44 -0.24 -25.35
C PRO A 237 5.13 0.43 -24.96
N ARG A 238 4.34 0.81 -25.98
CA ARG A 238 3.16 1.68 -25.85
C ARG A 238 1.98 1.11 -26.64
N CYS A 239 0.78 1.46 -26.20
CA CYS A 239 -0.44 1.13 -26.91
C CYS A 239 -0.47 1.90 -28.24
N PRO A 240 -0.73 1.25 -29.39
CA PRO A 240 -0.74 1.92 -30.70
C PRO A 240 -1.89 2.92 -30.90
N ILE A 241 -2.86 2.96 -29.97
CA ILE A 241 -4.05 3.82 -30.05
C ILE A 241 -3.90 5.05 -29.13
N CYS A 242 -3.54 4.85 -27.85
CA CYS A 242 -3.47 5.92 -26.85
C CYS A 242 -2.06 6.28 -26.39
N SER A 243 -1.02 5.60 -26.91
CA SER A 243 0.40 5.80 -26.61
C SER A 243 0.82 5.68 -25.12
N TRP A 244 -0.09 5.23 -24.25
CA TRP A 244 0.22 4.87 -22.87
C TRP A 244 1.00 3.55 -22.77
N PRO A 245 1.82 3.36 -21.72
CA PRO A 245 2.73 2.22 -21.66
C PRO A 245 2.01 0.88 -21.42
N VAL A 246 2.34 -0.12 -22.23
CA VAL A 246 1.82 -1.49 -22.16
C VAL A 246 2.89 -2.48 -22.66
N CYS A 247 2.94 -3.70 -22.14
CA CYS A 247 3.97 -4.69 -22.55
C CYS A 247 3.89 -5.07 -24.03
N GLY A 248 2.71 -5.00 -24.65
CA GLY A 248 2.48 -5.41 -26.03
C GLY A 248 0.99 -5.51 -26.39
N PRO A 249 0.66 -6.04 -27.59
CA PRO A 249 -0.72 -6.09 -28.10
C PRO A 249 -1.72 -6.81 -27.19
N GLU A 250 -1.31 -7.91 -26.54
CA GLU A 250 -2.15 -8.66 -25.60
C GLU A 250 -2.57 -7.80 -24.41
N CYS A 251 -1.63 -7.05 -23.83
CA CYS A 251 -1.92 -6.12 -22.73
C CYS A 251 -2.80 -4.95 -23.19
N ALA A 252 -2.61 -4.46 -24.42
CA ALA A 252 -3.47 -3.45 -25.03
C ALA A 252 -4.91 -3.95 -25.27
N ALA A 253 -5.10 -5.26 -25.45
CA ALA A 253 -6.40 -5.90 -25.65
C ALA A 253 -7.09 -6.36 -24.35
N THR A 254 -6.53 -6.09 -23.17
CA THR A 254 -7.18 -6.42 -21.89
C THR A 254 -8.40 -5.54 -21.64
N ASP A 255 -9.50 -6.10 -21.11
CA ASP A 255 -10.74 -5.36 -20.78
C ASP A 255 -10.46 -4.08 -19.96
N ARG A 256 -9.52 -4.17 -19.02
CA ARG A 256 -9.04 -3.05 -18.19
C ARG A 256 -8.51 -1.90 -19.06
N HIS A 257 -7.62 -2.19 -20.00
CA HIS A 257 -7.04 -1.16 -20.85
C HIS A 257 -8.04 -0.69 -21.92
N LEU A 258 -8.83 -1.59 -22.51
CA LEU A 258 -9.84 -1.24 -23.51
C LEU A 258 -10.87 -0.24 -22.98
N ALA A 259 -11.25 -0.33 -21.69
CA ALA A 259 -12.18 0.59 -21.05
C ALA A 259 -11.65 2.03 -20.94
N GLU A 260 -10.33 2.22 -20.77
CA GLU A 260 -9.68 3.52 -20.59
C GLU A 260 -9.02 4.06 -21.87
N CYS A 261 -8.67 3.19 -22.82
CA CYS A 261 -7.87 3.51 -24.00
C CYS A 261 -8.49 4.60 -24.88
N SER A 262 -9.80 4.59 -25.11
CA SER A 262 -10.49 5.59 -25.94
C SER A 262 -10.46 6.99 -25.33
N VAL A 263 -10.56 7.09 -24.01
CA VAL A 263 -10.46 8.37 -23.28
C VAL A 263 -9.01 8.87 -23.32
N LEU A 264 -8.04 8.00 -23.03
CA LEU A 264 -6.62 8.34 -23.07
C LEU A 264 -6.13 8.74 -24.47
N ALA A 265 -6.68 8.14 -25.53
CA ALA A 265 -6.38 8.49 -26.93
C ALA A 265 -6.87 9.90 -27.33
N SER A 266 -7.74 10.53 -26.53
CA SER A 266 -8.16 11.92 -26.76
C SER A 266 -7.05 12.94 -26.42
N ASP A 267 -6.04 12.55 -25.63
CA ASP A 267 -4.84 13.36 -25.36
C ASP A 267 -3.89 13.34 -26.56
N THR A 268 -4.32 13.98 -27.65
CA THR A 268 -3.60 14.08 -28.93
C THR A 268 -2.24 14.79 -28.84
N LYS A 269 -1.94 15.45 -27.71
CA LYS A 269 -0.65 16.10 -27.43
C LYS A 269 0.24 15.26 -26.50
N GLY A 270 -0.25 14.14 -25.99
CA GLY A 270 0.48 13.25 -25.08
C GLY A 270 0.90 13.89 -23.76
N ILE A 271 0.16 14.90 -23.27
CA ILE A 271 0.55 15.71 -22.11
C ILE A 271 0.69 14.86 -20.86
N ALA A 272 -0.22 13.89 -20.66
CA ALA A 272 -0.21 13.04 -19.47
C ALA A 272 0.66 11.78 -19.61
N GLN A 273 1.23 11.51 -20.78
CA GLN A 273 1.97 10.26 -20.99
C GLN A 273 3.36 10.30 -20.31
N PRO A 274 3.80 9.22 -19.66
CA PRO A 274 5.19 9.07 -19.21
C PRO A 274 6.16 9.21 -20.39
N SER A 275 7.17 10.06 -20.27
CA SER A 275 8.13 10.36 -21.34
C SER A 275 9.42 9.53 -21.27
N ASN A 276 9.79 9.02 -20.10
CA ASN A 276 11.02 8.25 -19.86
C ASN A 276 10.77 7.19 -18.76
N TYR A 277 11.81 6.43 -18.40
CA TYR A 277 11.76 5.34 -17.41
C TYR A 277 11.90 5.77 -15.94
N GLN A 278 11.89 7.06 -15.62
CA GLN A 278 11.94 7.56 -14.24
C GLN A 278 10.55 7.54 -13.60
N GLN A 279 10.50 7.64 -12.27
CA GLN A 279 9.25 7.88 -11.54
C GLN A 279 8.56 9.14 -12.07
N THR A 280 7.23 9.12 -12.14
CA THR A 280 6.47 10.24 -12.67
C THR A 280 5.11 10.36 -12.00
N PRO A 281 4.67 11.57 -11.60
CA PRO A 281 3.34 11.79 -11.00
C PRO A 281 2.20 11.57 -12.00
N ARG A 282 2.52 11.40 -13.29
CA ARG A 282 1.55 11.20 -14.38
C ARG A 282 0.61 10.02 -14.17
N TYR A 283 1.02 9.00 -13.42
CA TYR A 283 0.18 7.81 -13.20
C TYR A 283 -1.02 8.05 -12.28
N ASP A 284 -1.02 9.14 -11.50
CA ASP A 284 -2.13 9.51 -10.62
C ASP A 284 -3.48 9.62 -11.36
N ILE A 285 -3.48 10.16 -12.59
CA ILE A 285 -4.70 10.27 -13.39
C ILE A 285 -5.34 8.92 -13.72
N ILE A 286 -4.59 7.81 -13.71
CA ILE A 286 -5.11 6.48 -14.08
C ILE A 286 -6.08 5.97 -13.02
N MET A 287 -5.81 6.21 -11.73
CA MET A 287 -6.76 5.88 -10.66
C MET A 287 -8.05 6.69 -10.78
N SER A 288 -7.93 7.99 -11.06
CA SER A 288 -9.05 8.90 -11.29
C SER A 288 -9.93 8.46 -12.48
N LEU A 289 -9.31 8.16 -13.62
CA LEU A 289 -10.01 7.68 -14.82
C LEU A 289 -10.75 6.36 -14.55
N ARG A 290 -10.09 5.38 -13.93
CA ARG A 290 -10.71 4.07 -13.62
C ARG A 290 -11.90 4.20 -12.67
N CYS A 291 -11.84 5.12 -11.70
CA CYS A 291 -12.98 5.42 -10.84
C CYS A 291 -14.14 6.08 -11.59
N LEU A 292 -13.87 7.05 -12.47
CA LEU A 292 -14.89 7.71 -13.28
C LEU A 292 -15.60 6.73 -14.24
N LEU A 293 -14.86 5.78 -14.82
CA LEU A 293 -15.40 4.76 -15.73
C LEU A 293 -16.36 3.75 -15.06
N LEU A 294 -16.32 3.61 -13.72
CA LEU A 294 -17.28 2.77 -12.98
C LEU A 294 -18.74 3.17 -13.24
N GLN A 295 -19.01 4.43 -13.58
CA GLN A 295 -20.33 4.91 -13.99
C GLN A 295 -20.98 4.07 -15.08
N GLN A 296 -20.16 3.55 -16.00
CA GLN A 296 -20.59 2.77 -17.15
C GLN A 296 -20.35 1.27 -16.92
N THR A 297 -19.20 0.91 -16.34
CA THR A 297 -18.77 -0.50 -16.21
C THR A 297 -19.30 -1.20 -14.95
N ASN A 298 -19.48 -0.48 -13.84
CA ASN A 298 -19.98 -1.04 -12.58
C ASN A 298 -20.68 0.03 -11.71
N PRO A 299 -21.95 0.37 -12.02
CA PRO A 299 -22.69 1.40 -11.28
C PRO A 299 -22.82 1.13 -9.78
N ALA A 300 -22.80 -0.13 -9.34
CA ALA A 300 -22.87 -0.48 -7.92
C ALA A 300 -21.58 -0.12 -7.17
N ALA A 301 -20.41 -0.25 -7.81
CA ALA A 301 -19.14 0.23 -7.28
C ALA A 301 -19.05 1.78 -7.37
N TRP A 302 -19.62 2.38 -8.41
CA TRP A 302 -19.69 3.84 -8.53
C TRP A 302 -20.44 4.51 -7.36
N GLU A 303 -21.59 3.97 -6.94
CA GLU A 303 -22.31 4.47 -5.75
C GLU A 303 -21.50 4.32 -4.45
N LYS A 304 -20.50 3.43 -4.41
CA LYS A 304 -19.56 3.34 -3.28
C LYS A 304 -18.54 4.46 -3.32
N VAL A 305 -17.92 4.72 -4.47
CA VAL A 305 -16.92 5.77 -4.67
C VAL A 305 -17.51 7.16 -4.40
N LYS A 306 -18.66 7.51 -4.99
CA LYS A 306 -19.39 8.76 -4.69
C LYS A 306 -19.78 8.92 -3.21
N GLY A 307 -19.86 7.80 -2.50
CA GLY A 307 -20.20 7.75 -1.09
C GLY A 307 -18.98 7.78 -0.17
N MET A 308 -17.77 7.95 -0.68
CA MET A 308 -16.54 8.09 0.11
C MET A 308 -16.34 9.53 0.56
N GLU A 309 -15.56 9.73 1.63
CA GLU A 309 -15.17 11.07 2.06
C GLU A 309 -14.07 11.60 1.14
N SER A 310 -14.23 12.78 0.55
CA SER A 310 -13.25 13.36 -0.36
C SER A 310 -12.57 14.61 0.18
N HIS A 311 -13.13 15.19 1.25
CA HIS A 311 -12.77 16.51 1.79
C HIS A 311 -12.75 17.62 0.73
N ILE A 312 -13.60 17.51 -0.30
CA ILE A 312 -13.60 18.38 -1.49
C ILE A 312 -13.56 19.88 -1.17
N GLU A 313 -14.31 20.34 -0.16
CA GLU A 313 -14.33 21.77 0.19
C GLU A 313 -12.99 22.23 0.79
N ARG A 314 -12.34 21.43 1.65
CA ARG A 314 -11.00 21.76 2.17
C ARG A 314 -9.94 21.67 1.07
N ARG A 315 -9.99 20.65 0.20
CA ARG A 315 -9.09 20.53 -0.96
C ARG A 315 -9.22 21.69 -1.95
N ARG A 316 -10.39 22.34 -2.03
CA ARG A 316 -10.60 23.59 -2.80
C ARG A 316 -9.97 24.80 -2.11
N GLU A 317 -10.05 24.89 -0.77
CA GLU A 317 -9.41 25.94 0.02
C GLU A 317 -7.87 25.85 -0.05
N ASP A 318 -7.31 24.64 -0.04
CA ASP A 318 -5.87 24.40 -0.15
C ASP A 318 -5.31 24.71 -1.56
N ALA A 319 -6.17 24.75 -2.60
CA ALA A 319 -5.84 25.10 -3.99
C ALA A 319 -4.61 24.38 -4.59
N GLU A 320 -4.44 23.11 -4.21
CA GLU A 320 -3.27 22.29 -4.52
C GLU A 320 -3.08 22.11 -6.06
N PRO A 321 -1.94 22.57 -6.64
CA PRO A 321 -1.65 22.51 -8.09
C PRO A 321 -1.83 21.16 -8.82
N HIS A 322 -1.55 20.00 -8.22
CA HIS A 322 -1.70 18.69 -8.87
C HIS A 322 -3.17 18.25 -8.91
N HIS A 323 -3.95 18.51 -7.84
CA HIS A 323 -5.41 18.36 -7.87
C HIS A 323 -6.03 19.23 -9.00
N GLU A 324 -5.56 20.48 -9.14
CA GLU A 324 -5.98 21.38 -10.22
C GLU A 324 -5.55 20.88 -11.61
N ALA A 325 -4.35 20.31 -11.74
CA ALA A 325 -3.87 19.73 -12.99
C ALA A 325 -4.67 18.48 -13.39
N ALA A 326 -5.03 17.62 -12.44
CA ALA A 326 -5.88 16.45 -12.66
C ALA A 326 -7.29 16.86 -13.12
N ALA A 327 -7.91 17.84 -12.44
CA ALA A 327 -9.21 18.39 -12.85
C ALA A 327 -9.15 19.02 -14.26
N THR A 328 -8.11 19.81 -14.54
CA THR A 328 -7.87 20.44 -15.84
C THR A 328 -7.68 19.40 -16.96
N TYR A 329 -7.02 18.27 -16.68
CA TYR A 329 -6.83 17.19 -17.65
C TYR A 329 -8.18 16.58 -18.08
N PHE A 330 -9.03 16.19 -17.12
CA PHE A 330 -10.31 15.54 -17.39
C PHE A 330 -11.43 16.48 -17.87
N THR A 331 -11.27 17.79 -17.72
CA THR A 331 -12.23 18.79 -18.24
C THR A 331 -11.83 19.36 -19.60
N GLN A 332 -10.52 19.48 -19.89
CA GLN A 332 -10.04 20.18 -21.09
C GLN A 332 -9.23 19.33 -22.08
N LYS A 333 -8.69 18.17 -21.70
CA LYS A 333 -7.78 17.36 -22.55
C LYS A 333 -8.39 16.03 -22.98
N VAL A 334 -9.20 15.41 -22.14
CA VAL A 334 -9.92 14.16 -22.46
C VAL A 334 -11.39 14.28 -22.07
N SER A 335 -12.31 13.71 -22.86
CA SER A 335 -13.75 13.72 -22.51
C SER A 335 -14.09 12.51 -21.64
N ALA A 336 -13.96 12.66 -20.32
CA ALA A 336 -14.44 11.65 -19.36
C ALA A 336 -15.98 11.60 -19.24
N ASN A 337 -16.71 12.49 -19.93
CA ASN A 337 -18.17 12.65 -19.86
C ASN A 337 -18.70 12.88 -18.43
N CYS A 338 -17.90 13.60 -17.62
CA CYS A 338 -18.19 13.94 -16.23
C CYS A 338 -18.08 15.46 -16.04
N ASP A 339 -18.82 16.00 -15.07
CA ASP A 339 -18.62 17.37 -14.60
C ASP A 339 -17.38 17.49 -13.69
N GLU A 340 -16.91 18.73 -13.51
CA GLU A 340 -15.69 19.03 -12.74
C GLU A 340 -15.84 18.71 -11.25
N GLU A 341 -17.03 18.88 -10.66
CA GLU A 341 -17.27 18.57 -9.25
C GLU A 341 -17.16 17.06 -8.99
N THR A 342 -17.73 16.24 -9.87
CA THR A 342 -17.56 14.78 -9.87
C THR A 342 -16.10 14.38 -10.00
N ILE A 343 -15.34 15.02 -10.91
CA ILE A 343 -13.89 14.73 -11.09
C ILE A 343 -13.10 15.04 -9.81
N ARG A 344 -13.29 16.24 -9.23
CA ARG A 344 -12.61 16.67 -7.99
C ARG A 344 -13.01 15.80 -6.79
N HIS A 345 -14.29 15.43 -6.68
CA HIS A 345 -14.76 14.51 -5.65
C HIS A 345 -14.07 13.15 -5.75
N VAL A 346 -14.01 12.55 -6.95
CA VAL A 346 -13.36 11.25 -7.18
C VAL A 346 -11.88 11.30 -6.84
N HIS A 347 -11.18 12.36 -7.26
CA HIS A 347 -9.76 12.51 -6.98
C HIS A 347 -9.48 12.65 -5.46
N GLY A 348 -10.22 13.53 -4.76
CA GLY A 348 -10.13 13.65 -3.31
C GLY A 348 -10.53 12.36 -2.56
N ALA A 349 -11.49 11.59 -3.08
CA ALA A 349 -11.87 10.30 -2.54
C ALA A 349 -10.74 9.25 -2.70
N ILE A 350 -10.02 9.24 -3.82
CA ILE A 350 -8.85 8.36 -4.02
C ILE A 350 -7.78 8.68 -2.97
N ILE A 351 -7.42 9.96 -2.80
CA ILE A 351 -6.39 10.36 -1.83
C ILE A 351 -6.77 9.97 -0.39
N THR A 352 -8.05 10.12 -0.04
CA THR A 352 -8.54 9.92 1.34
C THR A 352 -8.86 8.44 1.67
N ASN A 353 -9.15 7.59 0.67
CA ASN A 353 -9.73 6.25 0.89
C ASN A 353 -9.03 5.11 0.15
N ALA A 354 -8.12 5.38 -0.79
CA ALA A 354 -7.38 4.33 -1.46
C ALA A 354 -6.36 3.69 -0.50
N ILE A 355 -6.30 2.36 -0.50
CA ILE A 355 -5.39 1.61 0.37
C ILE A 355 -4.23 1.10 -0.47
N ASN A 356 -3.01 1.30 0.01
CA ASN A 356 -1.80 0.75 -0.59
C ASN A 356 -1.85 -0.80 -0.55
N THR A 357 -1.39 -1.41 -1.63
CA THR A 357 -1.31 -2.87 -1.85
C THR A 357 -0.12 -3.16 -2.76
N TYR A 358 0.18 -4.43 -3.04
CA TYR A 358 1.29 -4.82 -3.90
C TYR A 358 0.79 -5.55 -5.15
N GLY A 359 1.43 -5.26 -6.28
CA GLY A 359 1.23 -5.97 -7.53
C GLY A 359 2.02 -7.28 -7.60
N VAL A 360 1.88 -7.97 -8.73
CA VAL A 360 2.47 -9.31 -9.00
C VAL A 360 4.01 -9.36 -8.94
N GLN A 361 4.71 -8.23 -8.98
CA GLN A 361 6.17 -8.12 -8.87
C GLN A 361 6.61 -7.43 -7.57
N GLY A 362 5.71 -7.26 -6.59
CA GLY A 362 5.97 -6.56 -5.33
C GLY A 362 6.02 -5.03 -5.44
N GLN A 363 5.68 -4.46 -6.60
CA GLN A 363 5.54 -3.02 -6.79
C GLN A 363 4.33 -2.45 -6.04
N THR A 364 4.46 -1.26 -5.47
CA THR A 364 3.37 -0.58 -4.75
C THR A 364 2.25 -0.17 -5.72
N MET A 365 1.01 -0.39 -5.30
CA MET A 365 -0.23 -0.11 -6.02
C MET A 365 -1.23 0.53 -5.05
N ARG A 366 -2.23 1.25 -5.56
CA ARG A 366 -3.38 1.73 -4.77
C ARG A 366 -4.67 1.06 -5.23
N GLY A 367 -5.50 0.66 -4.28
CA GLY A 367 -6.79 0.02 -4.53
C GLY A 367 -7.94 0.75 -3.82
N ILE A 368 -9.09 0.81 -4.48
CA ILE A 368 -10.36 1.23 -3.87
C ILE A 368 -11.09 -0.01 -3.37
N TYR A 369 -11.30 -0.09 -2.06
CA TYR A 369 -11.93 -1.22 -1.37
C TYR A 369 -13.29 -0.79 -0.81
N PRO A 370 -14.44 -1.32 -1.32
CA PRO A 370 -15.79 -0.82 -1.03
C PRO A 370 -16.27 -0.81 0.43
N THR A 371 -15.53 -1.45 1.34
CA THR A 371 -15.83 -1.58 2.76
C THR A 371 -14.61 -1.26 3.63
N LEU A 372 -13.38 -1.62 3.20
CA LEU A 372 -12.17 -1.42 4.03
C LEU A 372 -11.90 0.05 4.37
N TYR A 373 -12.31 1.00 3.52
CA TYR A 373 -12.17 2.44 3.78
C TYR A 373 -12.89 2.91 5.06
N LEU A 374 -13.80 2.11 5.62
CA LEU A 374 -14.53 2.39 6.85
C LEU A 374 -13.76 1.95 8.12
N MET A 375 -12.52 1.47 8.01
CA MET A 375 -11.63 1.29 9.16
C MET A 375 -11.00 2.63 9.52
N ASN A 376 -11.27 3.14 10.72
CA ASN A 376 -10.73 4.43 11.16
C ASN A 376 -9.26 4.29 11.60
N HIS A 377 -8.54 5.41 11.55
CA HIS A 377 -7.15 5.50 11.99
C HIS A 377 -6.96 5.22 13.49
N SER A 378 -5.86 4.55 13.85
CA SER A 378 -5.21 4.65 15.15
C SER A 378 -3.71 4.39 15.02
N CYS A 379 -2.87 5.24 15.62
CA CYS A 379 -1.41 5.03 15.68
C CYS A 379 -0.98 3.88 16.59
N ARG A 380 -1.96 3.23 17.24
CA ARG A 380 -1.87 1.92 17.90
C ARG A 380 -3.04 1.07 17.36
N PRO A 381 -2.86 0.41 16.19
CA PRO A 381 -3.93 -0.30 15.52
C PRO A 381 -4.26 -1.63 16.21
N ASN A 382 -5.48 -2.14 15.96
CA ASN A 382 -5.93 -3.46 16.42
C ASN A 382 -6.18 -4.47 15.28
N VAL A 383 -5.95 -4.06 14.03
CA VAL A 383 -5.90 -4.94 12.85
C VAL A 383 -4.63 -4.70 12.02
N THR A 384 -4.24 -5.72 11.27
CA THR A 384 -3.22 -5.68 10.21
C THR A 384 -3.85 -6.03 8.88
N LEU A 385 -3.26 -5.49 7.80
CA LEU A 385 -3.59 -5.82 6.42
C LEU A 385 -2.53 -6.78 5.86
N ARG A 386 -2.98 -7.77 5.09
CA ARG A 386 -2.11 -8.69 4.34
C ARG A 386 -2.69 -8.85 2.93
N SER A 387 -1.87 -8.62 1.90
CA SER A 387 -2.26 -8.67 0.49
C SER A 387 -1.83 -9.96 -0.19
N THR A 388 -2.67 -10.48 -1.08
CA THR A 388 -2.30 -11.47 -2.11
C THR A 388 -1.80 -10.78 -3.38
N ALA A 389 -1.20 -11.54 -4.30
CA ALA A 389 -0.65 -11.01 -5.56
C ALA A 389 -1.70 -10.39 -6.52
N ASP A 390 -2.98 -10.74 -6.36
CA ASP A 390 -4.13 -10.12 -7.04
C ASP A 390 -4.61 -8.81 -6.38
N SER A 391 -3.89 -8.33 -5.35
CA SER A 391 -4.28 -7.22 -4.48
C SER A 391 -5.54 -7.42 -3.65
N THR A 392 -6.04 -8.65 -3.45
CA THR A 392 -7.07 -8.90 -2.43
C THR A 392 -6.49 -8.68 -1.03
N LEU A 393 -7.16 -7.88 -0.20
CA LEU A 393 -6.72 -7.55 1.16
C LEU A 393 -7.44 -8.40 2.21
N PHE A 394 -6.65 -8.97 3.12
CA PHE A 394 -7.12 -9.73 4.28
C PHE A 394 -6.89 -8.91 5.55
N VAL A 395 -7.97 -8.56 6.25
CA VAL A 395 -7.93 -7.87 7.54
C VAL A 395 -7.89 -8.91 8.65
N ARG A 396 -6.81 -8.93 9.44
CA ARG A 396 -6.71 -9.76 10.65
C ARG A 396 -6.51 -8.91 11.89
N THR A 397 -7.19 -9.26 12.98
CA THR A 397 -6.92 -8.65 14.30
C THR A 397 -5.47 -8.89 14.73
N SER A 398 -4.73 -7.81 15.01
CA SER A 398 -3.41 -7.90 15.63
C SER A 398 -3.53 -8.23 17.12
N VAL A 399 -4.51 -7.66 17.82
CA VAL A 399 -4.85 -7.96 19.22
C VAL A 399 -6.31 -8.39 19.34
N ALA A 400 -6.70 -9.01 20.46
CA ALA A 400 -8.10 -9.30 20.72
C ALA A 400 -8.98 -8.02 20.75
N VAL A 401 -10.14 -8.06 20.08
CA VAL A 401 -11.07 -6.92 19.98
C VAL A 401 -12.42 -7.30 20.60
N LYS A 402 -12.91 -6.50 21.54
CA LYS A 402 -14.19 -6.77 22.21
C LYS A 402 -15.37 -6.34 21.33
N LYS A 403 -16.53 -6.97 21.57
CA LYS A 403 -17.78 -6.60 20.90
C LYS A 403 -18.09 -5.11 21.08
N GLY A 404 -18.24 -4.40 19.97
CA GLY A 404 -18.56 -2.97 19.94
C GLY A 404 -17.34 -2.04 19.94
N GLU A 405 -16.12 -2.55 20.14
CA GLU A 405 -14.90 -1.75 19.95
C GLU A 405 -14.68 -1.47 18.44
N PRO A 406 -14.12 -0.30 18.08
CA PRO A 406 -13.79 0.03 16.70
C PRO A 406 -12.75 -0.92 16.09
N ILE A 407 -12.85 -1.14 14.79
CA ILE A 407 -11.79 -1.76 13.99
C ILE A 407 -10.86 -0.63 13.53
N LEU A 408 -9.60 -0.69 13.97
CA LEU A 408 -8.64 0.40 13.85
C LEU A 408 -7.38 -0.05 13.12
N PHE A 409 -7.10 0.60 12.00
CA PHE A 409 -5.91 0.42 11.18
C PHE A 409 -5.02 1.66 11.29
N SER A 410 -3.72 1.56 11.00
CA SER A 410 -2.85 2.74 10.93
C SER A 410 -2.71 3.17 9.48
N TYR A 411 -3.16 4.39 9.16
CA TYR A 411 -3.05 4.96 7.81
C TYR A 411 -1.62 5.35 7.43
N LEU A 412 -0.74 5.42 8.43
CA LEU A 412 0.64 5.87 8.33
C LEU A 412 1.57 4.83 8.98
N PRO A 413 2.86 4.80 8.63
CA PRO A 413 3.83 3.94 9.29
C PRO A 413 3.86 4.20 10.81
N PRO A 414 3.62 3.18 11.67
CA PRO A 414 3.67 3.39 13.13
C PRO A 414 5.06 3.69 13.67
N SER A 415 6.08 3.58 12.82
CA SER A 415 7.48 3.98 13.04
C SER A 415 7.72 5.48 12.94
N ASP A 416 6.74 6.30 12.52
CA ASP A 416 6.94 7.74 12.43
C ASP A 416 6.80 8.47 13.78
N PRO A 417 7.57 9.56 13.99
CA PRO A 417 7.46 10.41 15.18
C PRO A 417 6.15 11.19 15.21
N LEU A 418 5.84 11.79 16.36
CA LEU A 418 4.56 12.45 16.65
C LEU A 418 4.26 13.60 15.69
N TRP A 419 5.26 14.40 15.29
CA TRP A 419 5.05 15.54 14.37
C TRP A 419 4.60 15.06 12.99
N ARG A 420 5.37 14.18 12.33
CA ARG A 420 5.01 13.59 11.04
C ARG A 420 3.61 12.97 11.08
N ARG A 421 3.37 12.07 12.06
CA ARG A 421 2.07 11.40 12.21
C ARG A 421 0.88 12.35 12.38
N GLN A 422 1.06 13.51 13.00
CA GLN A 422 -0.03 14.49 13.14
C GLN A 422 -0.13 15.42 11.92
N GLN A 423 1.00 15.79 11.31
CA GLN A 423 1.08 16.58 10.08
C GLN A 423 0.39 15.85 8.92
N ASP A 424 0.72 14.58 8.68
CA ASP A 424 0.16 13.80 7.59
C ASP A 424 -1.35 13.55 7.77
N LEU A 425 -1.81 13.30 9.01
CA LEU A 425 -3.24 13.15 9.30
C LEU A 425 -4.01 14.47 9.16
N GLN A 426 -3.35 15.60 9.44
CA GLN A 426 -3.93 16.92 9.24
C GLN A 426 -3.96 17.32 7.76
N ASN A 427 -2.92 17.03 6.99
CA ASN A 427 -2.76 17.46 5.60
C ASN A 427 -3.50 16.55 4.61
N ILE A 428 -3.44 15.23 4.80
CA ILE A 428 -4.03 14.25 3.87
C ILE A 428 -5.48 13.93 4.25
N TYR A 429 -5.76 13.80 5.55
CA TYR A 429 -7.03 13.32 6.10
C TYR A 429 -7.80 14.36 6.93
N TYR A 430 -7.28 15.58 7.07
CA TYR A 430 -7.97 16.72 7.67
C TYR A 430 -8.43 16.57 9.14
N PHE A 431 -7.77 15.71 9.92
CA PHE A 431 -8.09 15.49 11.34
C PHE A 431 -6.85 15.36 12.25
N LYS A 432 -6.98 15.82 13.50
CA LYS A 432 -6.00 15.59 14.58
C LYS A 432 -6.24 14.23 15.24
N CYS A 433 -5.20 13.41 15.38
CA CYS A 433 -5.32 12.10 16.01
C CYS A 433 -5.29 12.17 17.54
N GLU A 434 -6.32 11.61 18.17
CA GLU A 434 -6.48 11.52 19.63
C GLU A 434 -6.46 10.07 20.15
N CYS A 435 -5.74 9.17 19.47
CA CYS A 435 -5.53 7.81 19.97
C CYS A 435 -4.71 7.82 21.28
N GLU A 436 -4.71 6.71 22.02
CA GLU A 436 -3.99 6.59 23.31
C GLU A 436 -2.51 7.00 23.21
N ARG A 437 -1.81 6.63 22.12
CA ARG A 437 -0.41 7.01 21.88
C ARG A 437 -0.22 8.51 21.61
N CYS A 438 -1.22 9.19 21.03
CA CYS A 438 -1.14 10.61 20.70
C CYS A 438 -1.63 11.53 21.83
N ARG A 439 -2.40 10.99 22.78
CA ARG A 439 -2.82 11.70 24.00
C ARG A 439 -1.84 11.56 25.15
N ASP A 440 -0.98 10.54 25.10
CA ASP A 440 0.13 10.36 26.00
C ASP A 440 1.37 11.08 25.46
N HIS A 441 1.80 12.13 26.15
CA HIS A 441 2.99 12.93 25.83
C HIS A 441 4.29 12.11 25.91
N THR A 442 4.28 10.95 26.58
CA THR A 442 5.40 9.99 26.63
C THR A 442 5.31 8.89 25.55
N GLU A 443 4.29 8.93 24.69
CA GLU A 443 4.00 7.90 23.67
C GLU A 443 4.04 6.46 24.24
N LEU A 444 3.25 6.16 25.27
CA LEU A 444 3.18 4.86 25.96
C LEU A 444 4.46 4.54 26.75
N GLY A 445 5.05 5.56 27.38
CA GLY A 445 6.31 5.45 28.11
C GLY A 445 7.50 5.05 27.23
N THR A 446 7.44 5.36 25.94
CA THR A 446 8.55 5.12 24.99
C THR A 446 9.41 6.35 24.79
N TYR A 447 8.85 7.56 24.95
CA TYR A 447 9.50 8.82 24.60
C TYR A 447 10.01 8.83 23.15
N PHE A 448 9.24 8.19 22.25
CA PHE A 448 9.66 7.86 20.88
C PHE A 448 10.02 9.09 20.05
N SER A 449 9.43 10.25 20.33
CA SER A 449 9.73 11.53 19.67
C SER A 449 10.53 12.51 20.55
N SER A 450 10.78 12.21 21.83
CA SER A 450 11.38 13.14 22.79
C SER A 450 12.92 13.11 22.84
N PRO A 451 13.60 14.24 22.55
CA PRO A 451 15.03 14.40 22.84
C PRO A 451 15.29 14.55 24.35
N ARG A 452 16.53 14.33 24.78
CA ARG A 452 16.99 14.61 26.15
C ARG A 452 17.09 16.10 26.38
N CYS A 453 16.77 16.53 27.59
CA CYS A 453 16.98 17.91 28.01
C CYS A 453 18.47 18.14 28.34
N HIS A 454 19.13 19.06 27.64
CA HIS A 454 20.55 19.37 27.88
C HIS A 454 20.86 19.99 29.27
N LYS A 455 19.84 20.41 30.04
CA LYS A 455 19.97 20.96 31.40
C LYS A 455 19.71 19.93 32.51
N CYS A 456 19.24 18.73 32.17
CA CYS A 456 18.90 17.68 33.13
C CYS A 456 19.68 16.39 32.85
N TYR A 457 19.90 15.58 33.88
CA TYR A 457 20.55 14.28 33.70
C TYR A 457 19.57 13.25 33.08
N ASP A 458 18.35 13.16 33.62
CA ASP A 458 17.32 12.20 33.21
C ASP A 458 16.04 12.85 32.63
N GLY A 459 16.05 14.16 32.38
CA GLY A 459 14.90 14.88 31.82
C GLY A 459 14.80 14.76 30.30
N PHE A 460 13.57 14.75 29.78
CA PHE A 460 13.25 14.75 28.33
C PHE A 460 12.40 15.98 27.98
N LEU A 461 12.45 16.42 26.72
CA LEU A 461 11.50 17.43 26.22
C LEU A 461 10.19 16.76 25.81
N GLU A 462 9.06 17.31 26.25
CA GLU A 462 7.73 16.71 26.08
C GLU A 462 6.75 17.66 25.35
N PRO A 463 5.90 17.14 24.45
CA PRO A 463 4.94 17.92 23.65
C PRO A 463 3.59 18.09 24.36
N HIS A 464 3.56 18.72 25.54
CA HIS A 464 2.40 18.69 26.45
C HIS A 464 1.05 19.08 25.81
N ASP A 465 1.02 20.14 24.98
CA ASP A 465 -0.21 20.63 24.32
C ASP A 465 -0.32 20.22 22.83
N GLY A 466 0.64 19.44 22.32
CA GLY A 466 0.62 18.89 20.96
C GLY A 466 1.96 18.93 20.21
N PRO A 467 1.98 18.46 18.95
CA PRO A 467 3.21 18.37 18.16
C PRO A 467 3.81 19.72 17.76
N THR A 468 2.98 20.75 17.56
CA THR A 468 3.34 22.06 16.99
C THR A 468 3.57 23.15 18.05
N VAL A 469 3.44 22.84 19.33
CA VAL A 469 3.74 23.80 20.42
C VAL A 469 5.20 23.65 20.85
N PRO A 470 5.82 24.66 21.48
CA PRO A 470 7.15 24.50 22.06
C PRO A 470 7.20 23.34 23.06
N TRP A 471 8.18 22.46 22.93
CA TRP A 471 8.37 21.28 23.77
C TRP A 471 9.13 21.69 25.03
N SER A 472 8.73 21.19 26.19
CA SER A 472 9.35 21.59 27.47
C SER A 472 9.81 20.41 28.32
N CYS A 473 10.88 20.60 29.10
CA CYS A 473 11.34 19.66 30.12
C CYS A 473 10.53 19.85 31.41
N PRO A 474 9.78 18.83 31.89
CA PRO A 474 9.00 18.94 33.13
C PRO A 474 9.84 19.25 34.38
N GLU A 475 11.12 18.81 34.39
CA GLU A 475 12.00 18.88 35.56
C GLU A 475 12.64 20.26 35.77
N CYS A 476 12.94 21.01 34.69
CA CYS A 476 13.65 22.29 34.77
C CYS A 476 13.02 23.45 33.99
N GLY A 477 11.95 23.19 33.23
CA GLY A 477 11.28 24.19 32.39
C GLY A 477 12.09 24.64 31.16
N GLU A 478 13.11 23.88 30.73
CA GLU A 478 13.79 24.15 29.46
C GLU A 478 12.84 23.97 28.29
N VAL A 479 12.84 24.90 27.33
CA VAL A 479 11.94 24.90 26.17
C VAL A 479 12.74 24.83 24.86
N LYS A 480 12.21 24.12 23.86
CA LYS A 480 12.70 24.11 22.48
C LYS A 480 11.52 24.16 21.51
N GLU A 481 11.64 24.92 20.43
CA GLU A 481 10.58 25.03 19.42
C GLU A 481 10.33 23.68 18.72
N ALA A 482 9.07 23.41 18.36
CA ALA A 482 8.67 22.14 17.74
C ALA A 482 9.45 21.84 16.44
N GLU A 483 9.62 22.87 15.61
CA GLU A 483 10.38 22.78 14.36
C GLU A 483 11.87 22.49 14.61
N ASP A 484 12.44 23.00 15.71
CA ASP A 484 13.82 22.73 16.08
C ASP A 484 14.02 21.31 16.63
N VAL A 485 13.04 20.77 17.36
CA VAL A 485 13.01 19.37 17.81
C VAL A 485 12.95 18.43 16.60
N ALA A 486 12.02 18.70 15.68
CA ALA A 486 11.88 17.92 14.45
C ALA A 486 13.16 17.99 13.61
N ARG A 487 13.60 19.20 13.23
CA ARG A 487 14.76 19.42 12.36
C ARG A 487 16.06 18.83 12.91
N GLU A 488 16.29 18.89 14.22
CA GLU A 488 17.43 18.22 14.85
C GLU A 488 17.38 16.70 14.61
N ALA A 489 16.26 16.06 14.92
CA ALA A 489 16.13 14.63 14.82
C ALA A 489 16.15 14.12 13.36
N GLU A 490 15.55 14.87 12.43
CA GLU A 490 15.66 14.64 10.98
C GLU A 490 17.13 14.68 10.51
N ASN A 491 17.89 15.71 10.92
CA ASN A 491 19.31 15.83 10.58
C ASN A 491 20.15 14.65 11.09
N TYR A 492 19.85 14.13 12.28
CA TYR A 492 20.49 12.93 12.80
C TYR A 492 20.24 11.72 11.88
N VAL A 493 18.98 11.47 11.48
CA VAL A 493 18.62 10.34 10.60
C VAL A 493 19.26 10.49 9.22
N ALA A 494 19.21 11.68 8.63
CA ALA A 494 19.84 11.97 7.34
C ALA A 494 21.37 11.73 7.36
N GLY A 495 22.01 11.99 8.50
CA GLY A 495 23.44 11.77 8.70
C GLY A 495 23.90 10.32 8.92
N LEU A 496 23.00 9.35 9.09
CA LEU A 496 23.39 7.97 9.47
C LEU A 496 24.13 7.18 8.38
N LYS A 497 23.84 7.47 7.10
CA LYS A 497 24.27 6.64 5.96
C LYS A 497 25.79 6.55 5.86
N GLY A 498 26.34 5.33 5.91
CA GLY A 498 27.78 5.09 5.85
C GLY A 498 28.53 5.40 7.16
N ARG A 499 27.83 5.84 8.23
CA ARG A 499 28.40 5.98 9.58
C ARG A 499 28.27 4.70 10.42
N CYS A 500 27.75 3.61 9.87
CA CYS A 500 27.44 2.39 10.63
C CYS A 500 28.10 1.12 10.07
N THR A 501 29.16 1.25 9.25
CA THR A 501 29.75 0.10 8.51
C THR A 501 30.68 -0.77 9.34
N THR A 502 31.21 -0.25 10.44
CA THR A 502 32.09 -0.97 11.38
C THR A 502 31.53 -0.96 12.81
N LEU A 503 31.96 -1.92 13.64
CA LEU A 503 31.50 -2.05 15.03
C LEU A 503 31.83 -0.81 15.86
N LEU A 504 33.01 -0.22 15.65
CA LEU A 504 33.44 1.00 16.36
C LEU A 504 32.51 2.16 16.02
N GLN A 505 32.30 2.44 14.73
CA GLN A 505 31.45 3.54 14.28
C GLN A 505 29.98 3.33 14.71
N ALA A 506 29.46 2.10 14.59
CA ALA A 506 28.12 1.75 15.05
C ALA A 506 27.94 2.02 16.55
N THR A 507 28.93 1.66 17.37
CA THR A 507 28.92 1.89 18.81
C THR A 507 29.03 3.38 19.15
N GLU A 508 29.86 4.14 18.44
CA GLU A 508 29.99 5.60 18.59
C GLU A 508 28.66 6.31 18.26
N VAL A 509 28.04 6.00 17.12
CA VAL A 509 26.76 6.57 16.68
C VAL A 509 25.62 6.24 17.67
N LEU A 510 25.51 4.99 18.12
CA LEU A 510 24.48 4.59 19.08
C LEU A 510 24.66 5.31 20.44
N ASN A 511 25.90 5.51 20.89
CA ASN A 511 26.18 6.26 22.12
C ASN A 511 25.91 7.77 21.95
N GLU A 512 26.30 8.37 20.82
CA GLU A 512 25.96 9.77 20.47
C GLU A 512 24.45 10.01 20.58
N ILE A 513 23.66 9.11 19.97
CA ILE A 513 22.19 9.21 19.96
C ILE A 513 21.59 9.00 21.36
N VAL A 514 22.08 8.05 22.15
CA VAL A 514 21.57 7.82 23.52
C VAL A 514 21.88 8.98 24.48
N ASN A 515 22.89 9.80 24.17
CA ASN A 515 23.19 11.03 24.90
C ASN A 515 22.31 12.22 24.46
N ALA A 516 21.83 12.24 23.21
CA ALA A 516 20.97 13.29 22.68
C ALA A 516 19.46 12.99 22.81
N PHE A 517 19.07 11.71 22.83
CA PHE A 517 17.67 11.26 22.75
C PHE A 517 17.34 10.14 23.75
N ASN A 518 16.05 9.80 23.85
CA ASN A 518 15.64 8.61 24.59
C ASN A 518 16.18 7.31 23.93
N VAL A 519 16.42 6.28 24.73
CA VAL A 519 16.89 4.96 24.27
C VAL A 519 15.91 4.21 23.36
N ASN A 520 14.65 4.64 23.28
CA ASN A 520 13.64 4.12 22.35
C ASN A 520 13.22 5.17 21.30
N HIS A 521 13.95 6.28 21.17
CA HIS A 521 13.62 7.36 20.24
C HIS A 521 13.69 6.89 18.78
N PHE A 522 12.92 7.51 17.88
CA PHE A 522 12.90 7.11 16.47
C PHE A 522 14.27 7.24 15.80
N VAL A 523 15.11 8.22 16.21
CA VAL A 523 16.50 8.33 15.74
C VAL A 523 17.33 7.11 16.16
N TRP A 524 17.15 6.62 17.40
CA TRP A 524 17.82 5.40 17.86
C TRP A 524 17.35 4.17 17.07
N MET A 525 16.05 4.08 16.79
CA MET A 525 15.48 3.02 15.95
C MET A 525 16.10 3.06 14.54
N SER A 526 16.09 4.21 13.86
CA SER A 526 16.70 4.37 12.52
C SER A 526 18.20 4.06 12.50
N ALA A 527 18.93 4.39 13.58
CA ALA A 527 20.34 4.03 13.72
C ALA A 527 20.53 2.53 13.93
N ALA A 528 19.75 1.89 14.81
CA ALA A 528 19.79 0.44 15.03
C ALA A 528 19.52 -0.34 13.74
N GLN A 529 18.51 0.07 12.98
CA GLN A 529 18.16 -0.48 11.67
C GLN A 529 19.28 -0.27 10.64
N THR A 530 19.96 0.88 10.68
CA THR A 530 21.11 1.18 9.81
C THR A 530 22.35 0.37 10.18
N VAL A 531 22.64 0.15 11.47
CA VAL A 531 23.71 -0.75 11.93
C VAL A 531 23.45 -2.19 11.49
N LEU A 532 22.22 -2.69 11.66
CA LEU A 532 21.86 -4.06 11.24
C LEU A 532 22.03 -4.29 9.74
N ARG A 533 21.86 -3.24 8.92
CA ARG A 533 21.97 -3.26 7.45
C ARG A 533 23.38 -2.98 6.92
N GLU A 534 24.13 -2.06 7.52
CA GLU A 534 25.43 -1.60 6.99
C GLU A 534 26.65 -2.29 7.62
N MET A 535 26.55 -2.79 8.85
CA MET A 535 27.66 -3.44 9.53
C MET A 535 27.82 -4.87 9.01
N THR A 536 28.94 -5.18 8.35
CA THR A 536 29.25 -6.52 7.81
C THR A 536 30.19 -7.34 8.69
N GLU A 537 30.75 -6.76 9.76
CA GLU A 537 31.66 -7.46 10.68
C GLU A 537 31.00 -8.65 11.41
N MET A 538 31.69 -9.79 11.46
CA MET A 538 31.20 -11.02 12.10
C MET A 538 32.05 -11.42 13.31
N THR A 539 32.39 -10.45 14.17
CA THR A 539 33.07 -10.68 15.45
C THR A 539 32.08 -11.09 16.55
N GLN A 540 32.57 -11.64 17.66
CA GLN A 540 31.72 -12.01 18.80
C GLN A 540 31.01 -10.77 19.39
N GLU A 541 31.71 -9.64 19.41
CA GLU A 541 31.23 -8.34 19.88
C GLU A 541 30.20 -7.74 18.92
N ALA A 542 30.42 -7.81 17.60
CA ALA A 542 29.45 -7.37 16.60
C ALA A 542 28.16 -8.21 16.65
N MET A 543 28.27 -9.54 16.86
CA MET A 543 27.11 -10.39 17.07
C MET A 543 26.34 -10.05 18.36
N SER A 544 27.04 -9.79 19.46
CA SER A 544 26.40 -9.34 20.70
C SER A 544 25.62 -8.04 20.49
N LEU A 545 26.20 -7.08 19.75
CA LEU A 545 25.50 -5.84 19.40
C LEU A 545 24.23 -6.12 18.58
N ARG A 546 24.32 -6.93 17.51
CA ARG A 546 23.13 -7.28 16.69
C ARG A 546 22.04 -7.98 17.49
N GLN A 547 22.39 -8.89 18.41
CA GLN A 547 21.43 -9.53 19.32
C GLN A 547 20.68 -8.50 20.17
N ASP A 548 21.39 -7.54 20.77
CA ASP A 548 20.78 -6.54 21.63
C ASP A 548 19.96 -5.49 20.86
N LEU A 549 20.38 -5.13 19.64
CA LEU A 549 19.59 -4.29 18.73
C LEU A 549 18.26 -4.97 18.37
N TRP A 550 18.27 -6.23 17.93
CA TRP A 550 17.04 -6.95 17.61
C TRP A 550 16.12 -7.10 18.82
N ARG A 551 16.66 -7.47 19.99
CA ARG A 551 15.87 -7.59 21.23
C ARG A 551 15.18 -6.27 21.60
N ARG A 552 15.87 -5.12 21.48
CA ARG A 552 15.26 -3.80 21.70
C ARG A 552 14.22 -3.45 20.64
N LEU A 553 14.53 -3.60 19.35
CA LEU A 553 13.61 -3.30 18.25
C LEU A 553 12.31 -4.11 18.37
N ILE A 554 12.40 -5.41 18.69
CA ILE A 554 11.23 -6.25 18.92
C ILE A 554 10.39 -5.73 20.11
N ASN A 555 11.02 -5.31 21.22
CA ASN A 555 10.27 -4.72 22.35
C ASN A 555 9.60 -3.39 21.98
N LEU A 556 10.30 -2.54 21.22
CA LEU A 556 9.80 -1.25 20.77
C LEU A 556 8.60 -1.42 19.83
N PHE A 557 8.74 -2.22 18.77
CA PHE A 557 7.65 -2.51 17.83
C PHE A 557 6.42 -3.10 18.52
N GLN A 558 6.58 -3.97 19.53
CA GLN A 558 5.45 -4.50 20.31
C GLN A 558 4.70 -3.44 21.15
N ARG A 559 5.31 -2.29 21.47
CA ARG A 559 4.61 -1.17 22.12
C ARG A 559 3.84 -0.33 21.12
N LEU A 560 4.46 -0.02 19.98
CA LEU A 560 3.88 0.82 18.92
C LEU A 560 2.75 0.08 18.17
N GLU A 561 2.98 -1.19 17.83
CA GLU A 561 2.09 -2.07 17.07
C GLU A 561 1.91 -3.41 17.81
N PRO A 562 0.97 -3.47 18.77
CA PRO A 562 0.83 -4.64 19.63
C PRO A 562 0.26 -5.86 18.91
N GLY A 563 0.58 -7.04 19.44
CA GLY A 563 0.02 -8.32 19.01
C GLY A 563 0.68 -8.92 17.76
N ASP A 564 -0.06 -9.74 17.01
CA ASP A 564 0.48 -10.57 15.91
C ASP A 564 0.56 -9.82 14.56
N THR A 565 1.54 -8.92 14.47
CA THR A 565 1.83 -8.11 13.27
C THR A 565 2.92 -8.74 12.37
N ARG A 566 2.86 -8.50 11.06
CA ARG A 566 3.89 -8.96 10.11
C ARG A 566 5.29 -8.49 10.52
N ARG A 567 5.41 -7.22 10.95
CA ARG A 567 6.67 -6.62 11.44
C ARG A 567 7.25 -7.41 12.61
N LYS A 568 6.46 -7.73 13.63
CA LYS A 568 6.87 -8.61 14.76
C LYS A 568 7.34 -9.99 14.26
N GLY A 569 6.62 -10.61 13.33
CA GLY A 569 6.99 -11.91 12.75
C GLY A 569 8.34 -11.89 12.05
N VAL A 570 8.58 -10.90 11.18
CA VAL A 570 9.86 -10.74 10.46
C VAL A 570 11.01 -10.38 11.41
N SER A 571 10.81 -9.46 12.36
CA SER A 571 11.86 -9.11 13.34
C SER A 571 12.23 -10.28 14.25
N LEU A 572 11.27 -11.15 14.62
CA LEU A 572 11.56 -12.39 15.35
C LEU A 572 12.36 -13.38 14.50
N TYR A 573 12.09 -13.49 13.21
CA TYR A 573 12.87 -14.30 12.28
C TYR A 573 14.31 -13.78 12.14
N ASN A 574 14.51 -12.50 11.76
CA ASN A 574 15.86 -11.93 11.58
C ASN A 574 16.67 -11.97 12.89
N GLY A 575 16.04 -11.67 14.03
CA GLY A 575 16.68 -11.81 15.34
C GLY A 575 17.08 -13.25 15.69
N ALA A 576 16.32 -14.25 15.23
CA ALA A 576 16.67 -15.66 15.43
C ALA A 576 17.84 -16.13 14.56
N VAL A 577 17.92 -15.63 13.31
CA VAL A 577 19.09 -15.83 12.44
C VAL A 577 20.35 -15.33 13.14
N VAL A 578 20.30 -14.12 13.72
CA VAL A 578 21.42 -13.55 14.48
C VAL A 578 21.75 -14.37 15.74
N GLU A 579 20.77 -14.82 16.52
CA GLU A 579 21.02 -15.70 17.68
C GLU A 579 21.68 -17.04 17.28
N ARG A 580 21.28 -17.63 16.14
CA ARG A 580 21.93 -18.85 15.60
C ARG A 580 23.36 -18.55 15.14
N GLN A 581 23.57 -17.51 14.35
CA GLN A 581 24.91 -17.14 13.87
C GLN A 581 25.86 -16.89 15.05
N ALA A 582 25.41 -16.16 16.08
CA ALA A 582 26.16 -15.94 17.32
C ALA A 582 26.49 -17.25 18.05
N ALA A 583 25.57 -18.21 18.10
CA ALA A 583 25.82 -19.55 18.66
C ALA A 583 26.89 -20.31 17.83
N THR A 584 26.82 -20.29 16.50
CA THR A 584 27.83 -20.93 15.63
C THR A 584 29.25 -20.42 15.90
N PHE A 585 29.42 -19.13 16.19
CA PHE A 585 30.72 -18.57 16.62
C PHE A 585 31.23 -19.15 17.94
N LEU A 586 30.35 -19.40 18.92
CA LEU A 586 30.72 -20.07 20.17
C LEU A 586 31.14 -21.52 19.92
N LEU A 587 30.40 -22.26 19.07
CA LEU A 587 30.74 -23.65 18.74
C LEU A 587 32.11 -23.77 18.06
N ALA A 588 32.44 -22.84 17.16
CA ALA A 588 33.75 -22.79 16.49
C ALA A 588 34.91 -22.52 17.46
N LYS A 589 34.64 -21.80 18.56
CA LYS A 589 35.62 -21.46 19.61
C LYS A 589 35.77 -22.56 20.66
N ASP A 590 34.67 -23.15 21.10
CA ASP A 590 34.61 -24.13 22.21
C ASP A 590 34.87 -25.57 21.73
N GLY A 591 34.61 -25.85 20.46
CA GLY A 591 34.86 -27.13 19.80
C GLY A 591 33.65 -28.08 19.82
N ILE A 592 33.38 -28.69 18.67
CA ILE A 592 32.18 -29.52 18.38
C ILE A 592 31.95 -30.64 19.42
N ASN A 593 33.02 -31.21 19.97
CA ASN A 593 32.93 -32.35 20.89
C ASN A 593 32.49 -31.97 22.33
N LYS A 594 32.39 -30.67 22.65
CA LYS A 594 31.93 -30.20 23.96
C LYS A 594 31.31 -28.79 23.85
N PRO A 595 30.12 -28.65 23.25
CA PRO A 595 29.43 -27.37 23.18
C PRO A 595 29.28 -26.73 24.57
N SER A 596 29.37 -25.40 24.63
CA SER A 596 29.13 -24.65 25.86
C SER A 596 27.64 -24.46 26.12
N LEU A 597 27.28 -24.24 27.38
CA LEU A 597 25.91 -23.88 27.77
C LEU A 597 25.41 -22.64 27.00
N ALA A 598 26.29 -21.67 26.74
CA ALA A 598 25.96 -20.46 25.99
C ALA A 598 25.56 -20.73 24.52
N PHE A 599 26.15 -21.76 23.89
CA PHE A 599 25.73 -22.24 22.57
C PHE A 599 24.33 -22.87 22.62
N GLU A 600 24.09 -23.79 23.57
CA GLU A 600 22.79 -24.47 23.72
C GLU A 600 21.66 -23.47 24.04
N GLU A 601 21.92 -22.50 24.92
CA GLU A 601 21.00 -21.42 25.22
C GLU A 601 20.73 -20.51 24.01
N GLY A 602 21.75 -20.23 23.19
CA GLY A 602 21.62 -19.45 21.95
C GLY A 602 20.69 -20.09 20.95
N LEU A 603 20.91 -21.38 20.63
CA LEU A 603 20.02 -22.13 19.76
C LEU A 603 18.61 -22.27 20.37
N THR A 604 18.49 -22.46 21.68
CA THR A 604 17.19 -22.50 22.37
C THR A 604 16.43 -21.18 22.26
N ARG A 605 17.11 -20.02 22.33
CA ARG A 605 16.50 -18.70 22.09
C ARG A 605 16.05 -18.56 20.63
N ALA A 606 16.93 -18.91 19.68
CA ALA A 606 16.62 -18.86 18.25
C ALA A 606 15.37 -19.68 17.90
N VAL A 607 15.27 -20.94 18.37
CA VAL A 607 14.10 -21.80 18.14
C VAL A 607 12.81 -21.19 18.70
N ARG A 608 12.82 -20.63 19.92
CA ARG A 608 11.63 -19.98 20.52
C ARG A 608 11.19 -18.74 19.74
N MET A 609 12.15 -17.98 19.21
CA MET A 609 11.87 -16.83 18.35
C MET A 609 11.28 -17.28 17.00
N LEU A 610 11.80 -18.35 16.41
CA LEU A 610 11.29 -18.95 15.17
C LEU A 610 9.89 -19.55 15.34
N ASP A 611 9.60 -20.24 16.45
CA ASP A 611 8.24 -20.72 16.76
C ASP A 611 7.23 -19.57 16.77
N SER A 612 7.60 -18.47 17.43
CA SER A 612 6.78 -17.25 17.51
C SER A 612 6.65 -16.56 16.14
N ALA A 613 7.73 -16.51 15.35
CA ALA A 613 7.71 -15.96 14.00
C ALA A 613 6.82 -16.78 13.07
N ILE A 614 6.96 -18.11 13.06
CA ILE A 614 6.18 -19.05 12.26
C ILE A 614 4.69 -18.89 12.56
N GLN A 615 4.28 -18.88 13.83
CA GLN A 615 2.87 -18.67 14.22
C GLN A 615 2.28 -17.38 13.62
N ILE A 616 3.06 -16.30 13.57
CA ILE A 616 2.61 -14.98 13.07
C ILE A 616 2.64 -14.91 11.53
N LEU A 617 3.59 -15.60 10.90
CA LEU A 617 3.78 -15.62 9.44
C LEU A 617 2.85 -16.64 8.76
N GLU A 618 2.36 -17.67 9.48
CA GLU A 618 1.26 -18.56 9.04
C GLU A 618 -0.08 -17.84 8.83
N LEU A 619 -0.20 -16.59 9.31
CA LEU A 619 -1.36 -15.74 9.05
C LEU A 619 -1.31 -15.04 7.68
N GLU A 620 -0.18 -15.08 6.96
CA GLU A 620 -0.08 -14.62 5.57
C GLU A 620 -0.96 -15.47 4.63
N PRO A 621 -1.60 -14.86 3.61
CA PRO A 621 -2.22 -15.61 2.52
C PRO A 621 -1.19 -16.47 1.77
N GLN A 622 -1.60 -17.64 1.27
CA GLN A 622 -0.70 -18.54 0.54
C GLN A 622 -0.19 -17.93 -0.77
N GLU A 623 -1.01 -17.08 -1.40
CA GLU A 623 -0.76 -16.36 -2.64
C GLU A 623 -0.12 -14.98 -2.41
N SER A 624 0.40 -14.72 -1.20
CA SER A 624 1.15 -13.50 -0.88
C SER A 624 2.64 -13.68 -1.17
N THR A 625 3.30 -12.66 -1.72
CA THR A 625 4.77 -12.63 -1.86
C THR A 625 5.47 -12.76 -0.52
N GLU A 626 4.80 -12.40 0.58
CA GLU A 626 5.37 -12.42 1.94
C GLU A 626 5.35 -13.80 2.60
N ILE A 627 4.73 -14.81 1.96
CA ILE A 627 4.80 -16.21 2.41
C ILE A 627 6.25 -16.75 2.40
N ARG A 628 7.16 -16.12 1.64
CA ARG A 628 8.61 -16.43 1.65
C ARG A 628 9.24 -16.35 3.04
N TRP A 629 8.78 -15.44 3.90
CA TRP A 629 9.29 -15.31 5.26
C TRP A 629 8.93 -16.52 6.12
N LEU A 630 7.72 -17.09 5.92
CA LEU A 630 7.32 -18.34 6.59
C LEU A 630 8.19 -19.52 6.14
N TYR A 631 8.47 -19.63 4.83
CA TYR A 631 9.37 -20.65 4.30
C TYR A 631 10.79 -20.51 4.88
N ASN A 632 11.35 -19.30 4.86
CA ASN A 632 12.68 -19.01 5.39
C ASN A 632 12.76 -19.33 6.90
N ALA A 633 11.77 -18.92 7.70
CA ALA A 633 11.73 -19.20 9.14
C ALA A 633 11.62 -20.71 9.45
N ARG A 634 10.87 -21.48 8.65
CA ARG A 634 10.79 -22.93 8.76
C ARG A 634 12.11 -23.62 8.38
N ARG A 635 12.78 -23.16 7.32
CA ARG A 635 14.11 -23.66 6.90
C ARG A 635 15.16 -23.39 7.98
N GLU A 636 15.24 -22.15 8.48
CA GLU A 636 16.15 -21.74 9.56
C GLU A 636 15.95 -22.59 10.82
N LYS A 637 14.70 -22.92 11.16
CA LYS A 637 14.38 -23.79 12.29
C LYS A 637 14.86 -25.23 12.08
N GLN A 638 14.73 -25.76 10.86
CA GLN A 638 15.23 -27.09 10.53
C GLN A 638 16.77 -27.14 10.56
N GLU A 639 17.45 -26.13 10.03
CA GLU A 639 18.92 -26.00 10.10
C GLU A 639 19.42 -26.09 11.57
N ILE A 640 18.71 -25.46 12.52
CA ILE A 640 19.06 -25.56 13.95
C ILE A 640 18.83 -26.98 14.50
N TYR A 641 17.77 -27.68 14.10
CA TYR A 641 17.53 -29.06 14.53
C TYR A 641 18.60 -30.02 14.00
N ASP A 642 19.01 -29.85 12.74
CA ASP A 642 20.09 -30.62 12.13
C ASP A 642 21.43 -30.36 12.87
N MET A 643 21.71 -29.11 13.26
CA MET A 643 22.90 -28.75 14.06
C MET A 643 22.96 -29.43 15.44
N ILE A 644 21.83 -29.67 16.10
CA ILE A 644 21.79 -30.33 17.43
C ILE A 644 21.60 -31.85 17.34
N GLY A 645 21.58 -32.44 16.14
CA GLY A 645 21.34 -33.87 15.94
C GLY A 645 19.93 -34.34 16.31
N ALA A 646 18.98 -33.40 16.44
CA ALA A 646 17.57 -33.72 16.60
C ALA A 646 16.96 -33.92 15.21
N GLY A 647 16.70 -35.17 14.83
CA GLY A 647 16.05 -35.47 13.54
C GLY A 647 14.72 -34.72 13.38
N PRO A 648 14.28 -34.46 12.13
CA PRO A 648 13.15 -33.59 11.83
C PRO A 648 11.90 -34.01 12.59
N GLN A 649 11.42 -33.13 13.49
CA GLN A 649 10.09 -33.24 14.04
C GLN A 649 9.12 -32.59 13.06
N GLU A 650 8.64 -33.39 12.10
CA GLU A 650 7.53 -32.99 11.26
C GLU A 650 6.35 -32.50 12.13
N PRO A 651 5.75 -31.34 11.82
CA PRO A 651 4.47 -30.99 12.41
C PRO A 651 3.44 -32.02 11.95
N LYS A 652 2.88 -32.78 12.89
CA LYS A 652 1.70 -33.61 12.61
C LYS A 652 0.55 -32.69 12.19
N LEU A 653 0.22 -32.74 10.90
CA LEU A 653 -0.95 -32.10 10.27
C LEU A 653 -2.26 -32.63 10.87
#